data_AF-A0A0W1L8L5-F1
#
_entry.id   AF-A0A0W1L8L5-F1
#
_cell.length_a   1.000
_cell.length_b   1.000
_cell.length_c   1.000
_cell.angle_alpha   90.00
_cell.angle_beta   90.00
_cell.angle_gamma   90.00
#
_symmetry.space_group_name_H-M   'P 1'
#
loop_
_entity.id
_entity.type
_entity.pdbx_description
1 polymer ?
#
loop_
_entity_poly.entity_id
_entity_poly.type
_entity_poly.pdbx_seq_one_letter_code
_entity_poly.pdbx_strand_id
1 'polypeptide(L)'
;MAKQLQLLILNASMAERQTIRSTLNKLNVFTFIEVEDTQHALELLKSQAVDIIITGLDVGKIDGWRFSRMIRSGLLKTPKNTPIVLTPPIYCERIAETTARSYGIDAVLPFERQDMLPQVLANVLSTHLEKSSRLNLLLIELDDNKAAEIEETLALNFACTRTTTNKQALAIYLQQTFSIVLLDATSANAVAASQLVEEMLQHNPKQAIVTIIDTRDADYAEQLLLSGVTDFIRTPYKPSFLSKVCDHAARREDFMVSYAEFAQKVEQLSQSQSRYKDLFSAHQRILLHLNTVVLEFDQQGLIRFINPAWESLSGFGIKHTLTKSLTDFCEEECKVKLLGTISKILNEGKEQQKVEIQIRHKEGRAIWVECRLQLIKNSSNAASITATIDNIHERKQAELQLRHLALHDTLTGLHNRYYFDQQLNLICQPEYTFDQTEHALIYIDLDHFKIINDSKGHQQGDIVLKEVAQLFTANISDEHLICRIGGDEFAVILKNMNLLDAHLVAESICMAIDGHQFKSEEQIYSISCSIGLTQITAANNDPSECLKQADIALYVAKSLGRNLVHCYSKEDANHNTLQAGLEWGHSIRQALQQDQIELHYQPIWDFKKGNIAYFEALLRLKLDGELVYPNHFIPSLELLNDTYLMDQCVIRNAIAAIAKHPELTQVAINLSAQSFLDERLLPHIESTLKDYDLSPTRVIFEITESASINNLAATRAMIEKLNRLGCHFSIDDFGTGFSTFNYLKQLPAQHVKIDGSFVRDMLNDPIDLALVKAINDISRSLDKRSVAEYVENKDIFLALKDIGVDYGQGYFIARPLPVEMINAELKKISQNKTFYEQ
;
A
#
# COMPACT_ATOMS: atom_id res chain seq x y z
N MET A 1 -47.90 -33.00 56.89
CA MET A 1 -47.02 -32.03 56.19
C MET A 1 -45.64 -32.18 56.79
N ALA A 2 -44.63 -32.55 55.99
CA ALA A 2 -43.25 -32.63 56.49
C ALA A 2 -42.80 -31.23 56.95
N LYS A 3 -42.28 -31.13 58.17
CA LYS A 3 -41.83 -29.87 58.75
C LYS A 3 -40.61 -29.38 57.94
N GLN A 4 -40.73 -28.23 57.28
CA GLN A 4 -39.60 -27.62 56.56
C GLN A 4 -38.51 -27.20 57.56
N LEU A 5 -37.25 -27.41 57.20
CA LEU A 5 -36.08 -27.05 58.02
C LEU A 5 -35.77 -25.56 57.87
N GLN A 6 -35.49 -24.87 58.97
CA GLN A 6 -35.09 -23.46 58.96
C GLN A 6 -33.61 -23.33 58.59
N LEU A 7 -33.33 -22.69 57.45
CA LEU A 7 -31.97 -22.48 56.92
C LEU A 7 -31.61 -20.99 56.96
N LEU A 8 -30.55 -20.65 57.70
CA LEU A 8 -29.98 -19.30 57.74
C LEU A 8 -28.94 -19.14 56.64
N ILE A 9 -29.11 -18.15 55.76
CA ILE A 9 -28.13 -17.71 54.77
C ILE A 9 -27.53 -16.39 55.27
N LEU A 10 -26.26 -16.43 55.65
CA LEU A 10 -25.49 -15.29 56.16
C LEU A 10 -24.40 -14.92 55.16
N ASN A 11 -24.58 -13.85 54.40
CA ASN A 11 -23.55 -13.39 53.45
C ASN A 11 -23.72 -11.89 53.21
N ALA A 12 -22.64 -11.12 53.08
CA ALA A 12 -22.73 -9.67 52.83
C ALA A 12 -23.30 -9.32 51.45
N SER A 13 -23.04 -10.16 50.43
CA SER A 13 -23.47 -9.90 49.05
C SER A 13 -24.93 -10.31 48.81
N MET A 14 -25.78 -9.36 48.42
CA MET A 14 -27.18 -9.62 48.07
C MET A 14 -27.31 -10.57 46.87
N ALA A 15 -26.44 -10.44 45.86
CA ALA A 15 -26.44 -11.31 44.69
C ALA A 15 -26.10 -12.76 45.07
N GLU A 16 -25.17 -12.96 46.00
CA GLU A 16 -24.79 -14.30 46.46
C GLU A 16 -25.90 -14.95 47.28
N ARG A 17 -26.55 -14.20 48.19
CA ARG A 17 -27.71 -14.69 48.95
C ARG A 17 -28.86 -15.15 48.03
N GLN A 18 -29.17 -14.35 47.00
CA GLN A 18 -30.19 -14.69 46.01
C GLN A 18 -29.84 -15.95 45.22
N THR A 19 -28.57 -16.15 44.86
CA THR A 19 -28.14 -17.31 44.07
C THR A 19 -28.16 -18.59 44.89
N ILE A 20 -27.73 -18.54 46.15
CA ILE A 20 -27.86 -19.66 47.12
C ILE A 20 -29.33 -20.02 47.29
N ARG A 21 -30.19 -19.03 47.53
CA ARG A 21 -31.63 -19.24 47.68
C ARG A 21 -32.23 -19.86 46.43
N SER A 22 -31.97 -19.31 45.24
CA SER A 22 -32.45 -19.85 43.96
C SER A 22 -32.06 -21.31 43.75
N THR A 23 -30.81 -21.64 44.07
CA THR A 23 -30.27 -23.01 43.93
C THR A 23 -30.98 -24.00 44.84
N LEU A 24 -31.24 -23.62 46.10
CA LEU A 24 -31.85 -24.49 47.11
C LEU A 24 -33.39 -24.50 47.07
N ASN A 25 -34.02 -23.45 46.53
CA ASN A 25 -35.48 -23.38 46.43
C ASN A 25 -36.06 -24.53 45.59
N LYS A 26 -35.26 -25.08 44.66
CA LYS A 26 -35.61 -26.26 43.85
C LYS A 26 -35.90 -27.52 44.68
N LEU A 27 -35.39 -27.61 45.92
CA LEU A 27 -35.55 -28.78 46.78
C LEU A 27 -36.87 -28.78 47.56
N ASN A 28 -37.48 -27.62 47.77
CA ASN A 28 -38.74 -27.45 48.52
C ASN A 28 -38.73 -28.01 49.98
N VAL A 29 -37.55 -28.12 50.60
CA VAL A 29 -37.36 -28.66 51.96
C VAL A 29 -37.09 -27.57 53.01
N PHE A 30 -36.66 -26.38 52.59
CA PHE A 30 -36.16 -25.33 53.48
C PHE A 30 -37.06 -24.10 53.56
N THR A 31 -37.17 -23.52 54.75
CA THR A 31 -37.63 -22.14 54.95
C THR A 31 -36.40 -21.26 55.16
N PHE A 32 -36.21 -20.23 54.33
CA PHE A 32 -35.00 -19.42 54.29
C PHE A 32 -35.09 -18.19 55.21
N ILE A 33 -34.02 -17.94 55.96
CA ILE A 33 -33.78 -16.70 56.71
C ILE A 33 -32.51 -16.09 56.13
N GLU A 34 -32.56 -14.87 55.60
CA GLU A 34 -31.42 -14.21 54.98
C GLU A 34 -30.94 -13.05 55.84
N VAL A 35 -29.64 -12.99 56.11
CA VAL A 35 -29.03 -11.93 56.92
C VAL A 35 -27.72 -11.47 56.26
N GLU A 36 -27.45 -10.17 56.32
CA GLU A 36 -26.29 -9.56 55.66
C GLU A 36 -25.04 -9.41 56.54
N ASP A 37 -25.19 -9.46 57.86
CA ASP A 37 -24.08 -9.32 58.80
C ASP A 37 -24.20 -10.24 60.03
N THR A 38 -23.04 -10.53 60.62
CA THR A 38 -22.92 -11.40 61.80
C THR A 38 -23.60 -10.85 63.05
N GLN A 39 -23.79 -9.54 63.19
CA GLN A 39 -24.40 -8.95 64.38
C GLN A 39 -25.91 -9.22 64.41
N HIS A 40 -26.59 -8.94 63.29
CA HIS A 40 -28.00 -9.29 63.10
C HIS A 40 -28.22 -10.80 63.20
N ALA A 41 -27.30 -11.61 62.67
CA ALA A 41 -27.41 -13.06 62.77
C ALA A 41 -27.33 -13.55 64.23
N LEU A 42 -26.41 -12.99 65.04
CA LEU A 42 -26.30 -13.36 66.46
C LEU A 42 -27.50 -12.88 67.28
N GLU A 43 -28.07 -11.72 67.00
CA GLU A 43 -29.31 -11.24 67.65
C GLU A 43 -30.48 -12.17 67.34
N LEU A 44 -30.61 -12.60 66.09
CA LEU A 44 -31.63 -13.57 65.66
C LEU A 44 -31.43 -14.91 66.39
N LEU A 45 -30.21 -15.45 66.40
CA LEU A 45 -29.92 -16.77 66.99
C LEU A 45 -29.99 -16.83 68.52
N LYS A 46 -30.01 -15.67 69.20
CA LYS A 46 -30.36 -15.57 70.64
C LYS A 46 -31.86 -15.75 70.89
N SER A 47 -32.70 -15.37 69.93
CA SER A 47 -34.17 -15.37 70.08
C SER A 47 -34.84 -16.57 69.41
N GLN A 48 -34.29 -17.06 68.30
CA GLN A 48 -34.83 -18.11 67.43
C GLN A 48 -33.74 -19.15 67.08
N ALA A 49 -34.07 -20.44 67.17
CA ALA A 49 -33.19 -21.53 66.76
C ALA A 49 -33.35 -21.84 65.26
N VAL A 50 -32.26 -22.23 64.59
CA VAL A 50 -32.26 -22.66 63.18
C VAL A 50 -31.68 -24.07 63.03
N ASP A 51 -32.08 -24.76 61.95
CA ASP A 51 -31.70 -26.15 61.70
C ASP A 51 -30.41 -26.26 60.87
N ILE A 52 -30.09 -25.28 60.02
CA ILE A 52 -28.88 -25.25 59.16
C ILE A 52 -28.38 -23.82 58.98
N ILE A 53 -27.06 -23.63 58.87
CA ILE A 53 -26.42 -22.35 58.58
C ILE A 53 -25.53 -22.46 57.34
N ILE A 54 -25.70 -21.54 56.39
CA ILE A 54 -24.76 -21.28 55.29
C ILE A 54 -24.20 -19.88 55.51
N THR A 55 -22.89 -19.77 55.66
CA THR A 55 -22.23 -18.48 55.93
C THR A 55 -21.12 -18.19 54.93
N GLY A 56 -20.99 -16.94 54.49
CA GLY A 56 -19.80 -16.45 53.80
C GLY A 56 -18.61 -16.31 54.75
N LEU A 57 -17.43 -16.03 54.19
CA LEU A 57 -16.21 -15.79 54.98
C LEU A 57 -16.16 -14.38 55.58
N ASP A 58 -16.43 -13.36 54.78
CA ASP A 58 -16.34 -11.95 55.18
C ASP A 58 -17.73 -11.35 55.40
N VAL A 59 -18.34 -11.66 56.55
CA VAL A 59 -19.74 -11.30 56.85
C VAL A 59 -19.85 -10.35 58.05
N GLY A 60 -19.25 -9.17 57.92
CA GLY A 60 -19.25 -8.12 58.93
C GLY A 60 -18.03 -8.15 59.84
N LYS A 61 -18.20 -7.77 61.12
CA LYS A 61 -17.09 -7.61 62.08
C LYS A 61 -16.52 -8.93 62.60
N ILE A 62 -17.29 -10.01 62.49
CA ILE A 62 -16.87 -11.36 62.84
C ILE A 62 -16.82 -12.15 61.53
N ASP A 63 -15.68 -12.78 61.25
CA ASP A 63 -15.55 -13.66 60.08
C ASP A 63 -16.35 -14.96 60.25
N GLY A 64 -16.63 -15.64 59.14
CA GLY A 64 -17.40 -16.89 59.12
C GLY A 64 -16.81 -17.97 60.03
N TRP A 65 -15.48 -18.04 60.14
CA TRP A 65 -14.78 -18.95 61.05
C TRP A 65 -15.15 -18.71 62.52
N ARG A 66 -14.99 -17.47 63.00
CA ARG A 66 -15.28 -17.09 64.40
C ARG A 66 -16.76 -17.13 64.69
N PHE A 67 -17.61 -16.82 63.71
CA PHE A 67 -19.06 -16.97 63.83
C PHE A 67 -19.44 -18.43 64.11
N SER A 68 -18.88 -19.39 63.37
CA SER A 68 -19.09 -20.83 63.63
C SER A 68 -18.69 -21.24 65.05
N ARG A 69 -17.57 -20.74 65.56
CA ARG A 69 -17.15 -20.98 66.95
C ARG A 69 -18.16 -20.46 67.98
N MET A 70 -18.83 -19.34 67.68
CA MET A 70 -19.89 -18.82 68.55
C MET A 70 -21.10 -19.77 68.59
N ILE A 71 -21.47 -20.39 67.47
CA ILE A 71 -22.51 -21.44 67.45
C ILE A 71 -22.08 -22.65 68.29
N ARG A 72 -20.83 -23.11 68.11
CA ARG A 72 -20.28 -24.27 68.83
C ARG A 72 -20.11 -24.06 70.33
N SER A 73 -20.07 -22.80 70.80
CA SER A 73 -19.96 -22.48 72.23
C SER A 73 -21.14 -22.95 73.07
N GLY A 74 -22.33 -23.13 72.46
CA GLY A 74 -23.57 -23.46 73.16
C GLY A 74 -24.22 -22.29 73.91
N LEU A 75 -23.77 -21.05 73.67
CA LEU A 75 -24.31 -19.83 74.31
C LEU A 75 -25.58 -19.26 73.63
N LEU A 76 -26.00 -19.83 72.50
CA LEU A 76 -27.15 -19.37 71.69
C LEU A 76 -28.33 -20.35 71.83
N LYS A 77 -29.55 -19.93 71.43
CA LYS A 77 -30.71 -20.86 71.39
C LYS A 77 -30.56 -21.92 70.31
N THR A 78 -29.80 -21.62 69.26
CA THR A 78 -29.44 -22.57 68.21
C THR A 78 -28.55 -23.68 68.79
N PRO A 79 -28.88 -24.97 68.57
CA PRO A 79 -28.10 -26.09 69.10
C PRO A 79 -26.63 -26.02 68.71
N LYS A 80 -25.73 -26.36 69.64
CA LYS A 80 -24.28 -26.36 69.40
C LYS A 80 -23.84 -27.31 68.27
N ASN A 81 -24.67 -28.27 67.89
CA ASN A 81 -24.45 -29.24 66.83
C ASN A 81 -25.17 -28.89 65.51
N THR A 82 -25.70 -27.67 65.36
CA THR A 82 -26.35 -27.25 64.10
C THR A 82 -25.37 -27.29 62.92
N PRO A 83 -25.70 -27.95 61.80
CA PRO A 83 -24.91 -27.96 60.58
C PRO A 83 -24.47 -26.58 60.08
N ILE A 84 -23.18 -26.43 59.72
CA ILE A 84 -22.61 -25.20 59.15
C ILE A 84 -21.87 -25.50 57.85
N VAL A 85 -22.25 -24.82 56.78
CA VAL A 85 -21.53 -24.78 55.50
C VAL A 85 -20.92 -23.39 55.32
N LEU A 86 -19.61 -23.31 55.09
CA LEU A 86 -18.91 -22.06 54.80
C LEU A 86 -18.69 -21.90 53.30
N THR A 87 -19.02 -20.73 52.75
CA THR A 87 -18.85 -20.40 51.33
C THR A 87 -17.84 -19.26 51.13
N PRO A 88 -16.52 -19.55 51.08
CA PRO A 88 -15.52 -18.52 50.85
C PRO A 88 -15.50 -18.06 49.37
N PRO A 89 -15.08 -16.82 49.10
CA PRO A 89 -14.93 -16.30 47.74
C PRO A 89 -13.73 -16.89 46.99
N ILE A 90 -12.71 -17.39 47.70
CA ILE A 90 -11.50 -18.01 47.13
C ILE A 90 -11.23 -19.31 47.89
N TYR A 91 -10.91 -20.40 47.18
CA TYR A 91 -10.82 -21.75 47.75
C TYR A 91 -9.46 -22.40 47.50
N CYS A 92 -8.85 -22.87 48.59
CA CYS A 92 -7.78 -23.85 48.58
C CYS A 92 -8.30 -25.05 49.37
N GLU A 93 -8.68 -26.11 48.65
CA GLU A 93 -9.48 -27.26 49.14
C GLU A 93 -8.98 -27.78 50.49
N ARG A 94 -7.68 -28.10 50.59
CA ARG A 94 -7.11 -28.70 51.80
C ARG A 94 -6.91 -27.73 52.97
N ILE A 95 -6.51 -26.47 52.73
CA ILE A 95 -6.36 -25.47 53.82
C ILE A 95 -7.73 -25.08 54.38
N ALA A 96 -8.72 -24.89 53.50
CA ALA A 96 -10.04 -24.45 53.90
C ALA A 96 -10.77 -25.55 54.69
N GLU A 97 -10.67 -26.82 54.27
CA GLU A 97 -11.21 -27.95 55.04
C GLU A 97 -10.52 -28.15 56.39
N THR A 98 -9.19 -28.04 56.43
CA THR A 98 -8.42 -28.21 57.68
C THR A 98 -8.74 -27.11 58.68
N THR A 99 -8.84 -25.86 58.19
CA THR A 99 -9.25 -24.71 59.01
C THR A 99 -10.70 -24.88 59.47
N ALA A 100 -11.61 -25.28 58.58
CA ALA A 100 -13.01 -25.51 58.89
C ALA A 100 -13.25 -26.49 60.03
N ARG A 101 -12.55 -27.62 60.01
CA ARG A 101 -12.66 -28.61 61.09
C ARG A 101 -12.27 -28.03 62.45
N SER A 102 -11.23 -27.18 62.51
CA SER A 102 -10.81 -26.55 63.77
C SER A 102 -11.83 -25.55 64.35
N TYR A 103 -12.70 -24.99 63.52
CA TYR A 103 -13.79 -24.10 63.92
C TYR A 103 -15.15 -24.83 64.03
N GLY A 104 -15.16 -26.15 63.85
CA GLY A 104 -16.36 -26.99 63.90
C GLY A 104 -17.32 -26.75 62.74
N ILE A 105 -16.83 -26.42 61.55
CA ILE A 105 -17.63 -26.29 60.33
C ILE A 105 -17.71 -27.65 59.62
N ASP A 106 -18.90 -28.01 59.15
CA ASP A 106 -19.21 -29.35 58.66
C ASP A 106 -18.88 -29.53 57.17
N ALA A 107 -18.90 -28.44 56.39
CA ALA A 107 -18.42 -28.44 55.01
C ALA A 107 -17.94 -27.04 54.56
N VAL A 108 -16.99 -27.01 53.62
CA VAL A 108 -16.59 -25.79 52.91
C VAL A 108 -16.86 -25.98 51.43
N LEU A 109 -17.47 -24.98 50.81
CA LEU A 109 -17.77 -25.00 49.38
C LEU A 109 -17.47 -23.63 48.76
N PRO A 110 -16.51 -23.48 47.82
CA PRO A 110 -16.33 -22.21 47.12
C PRO A 110 -17.64 -21.73 46.53
N PHE A 111 -17.91 -20.43 46.63
CA PHE A 111 -19.13 -19.87 46.06
C PHE A 111 -19.26 -20.16 44.55
N GLU A 112 -18.15 -20.25 43.83
CA GLU A 112 -18.09 -20.63 42.41
C GLU A 112 -18.70 -22.02 42.11
N ARG A 113 -18.71 -22.94 43.09
CA ARG A 113 -19.29 -24.30 43.00
C ARG A 113 -20.64 -24.42 43.71
N GLN A 114 -21.40 -23.33 43.80
CA GLN A 114 -22.72 -23.29 44.42
C GLN A 114 -23.74 -24.29 43.84
N ASP A 115 -23.54 -24.75 42.60
CA ASP A 115 -24.33 -25.80 41.97
C ASP A 115 -24.26 -27.15 42.71
N MET A 116 -23.16 -27.42 43.42
CA MET A 116 -22.98 -28.63 44.24
C MET A 116 -23.64 -28.52 45.64
N LEU A 117 -24.14 -27.35 46.02
CA LEU A 117 -24.68 -27.08 47.36
C LEU A 117 -25.81 -28.05 47.80
N PRO A 118 -26.75 -28.48 46.94
CA PRO A 118 -27.73 -29.51 47.29
C PRO A 118 -27.10 -30.84 47.75
N GLN A 119 -26.04 -31.27 47.08
CA GLN A 119 -25.37 -32.54 47.37
C GLN A 119 -24.55 -32.43 48.66
N VAL A 120 -23.86 -31.32 48.87
CA VAL A 120 -23.12 -31.04 50.10
C VAL A 120 -24.07 -31.01 51.30
N LEU A 121 -25.20 -30.32 51.20
CA LEU A 121 -26.19 -30.27 52.29
C LEU A 121 -26.79 -31.63 52.60
N ALA A 122 -27.06 -32.46 51.59
CA ALA A 122 -27.54 -33.83 51.80
C ALA A 122 -26.53 -34.68 52.59
N ASN A 123 -25.24 -34.55 52.27
CA ASN A 123 -24.15 -35.26 52.97
C ASN A 123 -23.96 -34.76 54.41
N VAL A 124 -24.03 -33.45 54.63
CA VAL A 124 -23.92 -32.88 55.99
C VAL A 124 -25.11 -33.32 56.84
N LEU A 125 -26.33 -33.31 56.30
CA LEU A 125 -27.53 -33.73 57.03
C LEU A 125 -27.56 -35.23 57.32
N SER A 126 -27.02 -36.07 56.44
CA SER A 126 -26.95 -37.52 56.67
C SER A 126 -25.91 -37.91 57.72
N THR A 127 -24.78 -37.17 57.79
CA THR A 127 -23.69 -37.43 58.74
C THR A 127 -23.97 -36.96 60.17
N HIS A 128 -24.97 -36.11 60.40
CA HIS A 128 -25.35 -35.65 61.75
C HIS A 128 -26.03 -36.70 62.63
N LEU A 129 -26.34 -37.90 62.11
CA LEU A 129 -26.88 -39.02 62.89
C LEU A 129 -25.81 -39.85 63.62
N GLU A 130 -24.52 -39.65 63.36
CA GLU A 130 -23.41 -40.23 64.14
C GLU A 130 -22.29 -39.20 64.33
N LYS A 131 -21.87 -38.92 65.58
CA LYS A 131 -20.76 -37.99 65.84
C LYS A 131 -19.42 -38.51 65.27
N SER A 132 -18.99 -37.89 64.16
CA SER A 132 -17.76 -37.06 64.00
C SER A 132 -16.38 -37.73 63.92
N SER A 133 -15.78 -37.66 62.71
CA SER A 133 -14.58 -36.85 62.34
C SER A 133 -13.44 -36.66 63.35
N ARG A 134 -13.09 -37.67 64.14
CA ARG A 134 -11.82 -37.73 64.89
C ARG A 134 -10.72 -38.35 64.03
N LEU A 135 -9.49 -37.84 64.15
CA LEU A 135 -8.33 -38.46 63.51
C LEU A 135 -7.94 -39.73 64.28
N ASN A 136 -7.62 -40.82 63.58
CA ASN A 136 -7.17 -42.06 64.22
C ASN A 136 -5.76 -41.84 64.79
N LEU A 137 -5.60 -42.05 66.09
CA LEU A 137 -4.32 -41.94 66.80
C LEU A 137 -3.94 -43.30 67.37
N LEU A 138 -2.74 -43.77 67.07
CA LEU A 138 -2.16 -44.95 67.74
C LEU A 138 -1.33 -44.49 68.93
N LEU A 139 -1.73 -44.85 70.14
CA LEU A 139 -1.02 -44.54 71.38
C LEU A 139 -0.21 -45.77 71.83
N ILE A 140 1.10 -45.58 71.99
CA ILE A 140 2.05 -46.62 72.40
C ILE A 140 2.71 -46.14 73.69
N GLU A 141 2.17 -46.60 74.82
CA GLU A 141 2.61 -46.23 76.17
C GLU A 141 2.54 -47.49 77.06
N LEU A 142 3.63 -47.80 77.76
CA LEU A 142 3.77 -49.05 78.52
C LEU A 142 3.05 -48.97 79.88
N ASP A 143 2.92 -47.77 80.45
CA ASP A 143 2.18 -47.54 81.70
C ASP A 143 0.71 -47.26 81.41
N ASP A 144 -0.17 -48.19 81.78
CA ASP A 144 -1.61 -48.13 81.50
C ASP A 144 -2.31 -46.93 82.17
N ASN A 145 -1.82 -46.47 83.33
CA ASN A 145 -2.37 -45.28 84.00
C ASN A 145 -2.02 -44.02 83.22
N LYS A 146 -0.78 -43.92 82.75
CA LYS A 146 -0.29 -42.79 81.94
C LYS A 146 -0.92 -42.78 80.55
N ALA A 147 -1.13 -43.96 79.95
CA ALA A 147 -1.87 -44.12 78.70
C ALA A 147 -3.32 -43.64 78.84
N ALA A 148 -3.97 -43.91 79.99
CA ALA A 148 -5.32 -43.43 80.26
C ALA A 148 -5.43 -41.91 80.37
N GLU A 149 -4.48 -41.27 81.04
CA GLU A 149 -4.43 -39.80 81.15
C GLU A 149 -4.18 -39.12 79.79
N ILE A 150 -3.31 -39.70 78.97
CA ILE A 150 -3.02 -39.22 77.61
C ILE A 150 -4.24 -39.36 76.70
N GLU A 151 -4.93 -40.51 76.72
CA GLU A 151 -6.14 -40.69 75.91
C GLU A 151 -7.24 -39.71 76.33
N GLU A 152 -7.49 -39.53 77.62
CA GLU A 152 -8.52 -38.59 78.09
C GLU A 152 -8.22 -37.16 77.62
N THR A 153 -6.94 -36.76 77.63
CA THR A 153 -6.48 -35.47 77.13
C THR A 153 -6.73 -35.28 75.63
N LEU A 154 -6.63 -36.36 74.84
CA LEU A 154 -6.70 -36.33 73.37
C LEU A 154 -8.08 -36.71 72.79
N ALA A 155 -8.99 -37.22 73.62
CA ALA A 155 -10.29 -37.77 73.23
C ALA A 155 -11.24 -36.77 72.53
N LEU A 156 -10.97 -35.46 72.64
CA LEU A 156 -11.74 -34.44 71.92
C LEU A 156 -11.43 -34.43 70.42
N ASN A 157 -10.16 -34.59 70.03
CA ASN A 157 -9.70 -34.41 68.65
C ASN A 157 -9.29 -35.72 67.97
N PHE A 158 -9.01 -36.77 68.76
CA PHE A 158 -8.50 -38.05 68.26
C PHE A 158 -9.33 -39.25 68.73
N ALA A 159 -9.46 -40.24 67.85
CA ALA A 159 -9.94 -41.58 68.17
C ALA A 159 -8.71 -42.43 68.50
N CYS A 160 -8.47 -42.66 69.78
CA CYS A 160 -7.25 -43.29 70.25
C CYS A 160 -7.38 -44.82 70.26
N THR A 161 -6.41 -45.51 69.66
CA THR A 161 -6.20 -46.96 69.80
C THR A 161 -4.96 -47.15 70.65
N ARG A 162 -5.11 -47.76 71.84
CA ARG A 162 -4.00 -47.94 72.79
C ARG A 162 -3.31 -49.29 72.61
N THR A 163 -2.00 -49.30 72.81
CA THR A 163 -1.21 -50.54 72.86
C THR A 163 -0.13 -50.44 73.93
N THR A 164 0.10 -51.54 74.63
CA THR A 164 1.08 -51.64 75.73
C THR A 164 2.32 -52.45 75.36
N THR A 165 2.43 -52.94 74.11
CA THR A 165 3.61 -53.65 73.61
C THR A 165 3.93 -53.26 72.16
N ASN A 166 5.21 -53.11 71.83
CA ASN A 166 5.65 -52.69 70.49
C ASN A 166 5.24 -53.69 69.38
N LYS A 167 5.22 -54.99 69.69
CA LYS A 167 4.77 -56.04 68.73
C LYS A 167 3.29 -55.90 68.39
N GLN A 168 2.45 -55.59 69.38
CA GLN A 168 1.03 -55.36 69.16
C GLN A 168 0.78 -54.03 68.45
N ALA A 169 1.55 -53.00 68.78
CA ALA A 169 1.52 -51.70 68.11
C ALA A 169 1.79 -51.82 66.60
N LEU A 170 2.86 -52.53 66.22
CA LEU A 170 3.18 -52.75 64.81
C LEU A 170 2.10 -53.58 64.10
N ALA A 171 1.60 -54.65 64.73
CA ALA A 171 0.54 -55.47 64.13
C ALA A 171 -0.74 -54.67 63.85
N ILE A 172 -1.13 -53.78 64.76
CA ILE A 172 -2.31 -52.91 64.58
C ILE A 172 -2.03 -51.81 63.55
N TYR A 173 -0.84 -51.21 63.56
CA TYR A 173 -0.41 -50.22 62.56
C TYR A 173 -0.42 -50.77 61.13
N LEU A 174 -0.07 -52.05 60.94
CA LEU A 174 -0.13 -52.72 59.64
C LEU A 174 -1.56 -53.06 59.19
N GLN A 175 -2.53 -53.12 60.13
CA GLN A 175 -3.92 -53.49 59.86
C GLN A 175 -4.85 -52.28 59.69
N GLN A 176 -4.48 -51.13 60.24
CA GLN A 176 -5.32 -49.92 60.28
C GLN A 176 -4.51 -48.67 59.96
N THR A 177 -5.14 -47.69 59.32
CA THR A 177 -4.49 -46.41 59.01
C THR A 177 -4.64 -45.43 60.17
N PHE A 178 -3.51 -44.84 60.57
CA PHE A 178 -3.44 -43.85 61.64
C PHE A 178 -3.00 -42.51 61.07
N SER A 179 -3.70 -41.44 61.43
CA SER A 179 -3.31 -40.06 61.07
C SER A 179 -2.10 -39.59 61.86
N ILE A 180 -1.89 -40.16 63.05
CA ILE A 180 -0.74 -39.86 63.92
C ILE A 180 -0.43 -41.06 64.83
N VAL A 181 0.84 -41.27 65.11
CA VAL A 181 1.32 -42.22 66.12
C VAL A 181 1.96 -41.41 67.26
N LEU A 182 1.54 -41.68 68.50
CA LEU A 182 2.14 -41.11 69.71
C LEU A 182 2.86 -42.22 70.46
N LEU A 183 4.18 -42.08 70.60
CA LEU A 183 5.06 -43.13 71.11
C LEU A 183 5.85 -42.65 72.34
N ASP A 184 5.85 -43.45 73.41
CA ASP A 184 6.76 -43.25 74.53
C ASP A 184 8.20 -43.66 74.16
N ALA A 185 9.10 -42.68 74.14
CA ALA A 185 10.53 -42.84 73.82
C ALA A 185 11.42 -42.35 74.98
N THR A 186 10.92 -42.45 76.20
CA THR A 186 11.66 -42.17 77.44
C THR A 186 12.91 -43.06 77.56
N SER A 187 13.85 -42.70 78.41
CA SER A 187 15.15 -43.37 78.54
C SER A 187 15.04 -44.89 78.76
N ALA A 188 13.96 -45.35 79.41
CA ALA A 188 13.68 -46.77 79.62
C ALA A 188 13.31 -47.52 78.32
N ASN A 189 12.75 -46.82 77.33
CA ASN A 189 12.18 -47.37 76.09
C ASN A 189 12.89 -46.90 74.82
N ALA A 190 13.91 -46.06 74.93
CA ALA A 190 14.59 -45.39 73.82
C ALA A 190 14.98 -46.33 72.66
N VAL A 191 15.69 -47.44 72.96
CA VAL A 191 16.16 -48.39 71.93
C VAL A 191 14.99 -49.06 71.20
N ALA A 192 13.96 -49.47 71.95
CA ALA A 192 12.80 -50.16 71.40
C ALA A 192 11.88 -49.20 70.62
N ALA A 193 11.83 -47.93 71.03
CA ALA A 193 11.09 -46.87 70.34
C ALA A 193 11.74 -46.51 68.99
N SER A 194 13.08 -46.33 68.95
CA SER A 194 13.79 -46.04 67.69
C SER A 194 13.64 -47.15 66.65
N GLN A 195 13.73 -48.43 67.06
CA GLN A 195 13.51 -49.55 66.14
C GLN A 195 12.08 -49.55 65.59
N LEU A 196 11.08 -49.25 66.43
CA LEU A 196 9.68 -49.21 66.00
C LEU A 196 9.40 -48.05 65.03
N VAL A 197 10.00 -46.88 65.25
CA VAL A 197 9.91 -45.74 64.33
C VAL A 197 10.48 -46.11 62.96
N GLU A 198 11.65 -46.76 62.92
CA GLU A 198 12.26 -47.19 61.66
C GLU A 198 11.36 -48.18 60.90
N GLU A 199 10.82 -49.19 61.58
CA GLU A 199 9.90 -50.17 60.99
C GLU A 199 8.59 -49.49 60.48
N MET A 200 8.04 -48.54 61.24
CA MET A 200 6.84 -47.79 60.83
C MET A 200 7.08 -46.87 59.64
N LEU A 201 8.24 -46.22 59.54
CA LEU A 201 8.58 -45.31 58.44
C LEU A 201 9.05 -46.05 57.19
N GLN A 202 9.63 -47.25 57.30
CA GLN A 202 9.80 -48.16 56.15
C GLN A 202 8.44 -48.50 55.53
N HIS A 203 7.45 -48.75 56.40
CA HIS A 203 6.03 -48.90 56.10
C HIS A 203 5.42 -47.68 55.36
N ASN A 204 5.39 -46.62 56.16
CA ASN A 204 4.81 -45.30 56.10
C ASN A 204 5.80 -44.13 56.01
N PRO A 205 6.54 -43.84 54.92
CA PRO A 205 7.57 -42.79 54.96
C PRO A 205 7.06 -41.38 55.34
N LYS A 206 5.75 -41.15 55.23
CA LYS A 206 5.08 -39.88 55.57
C LYS A 206 4.23 -39.96 56.85
N GLN A 207 4.36 -41.04 57.62
CA GLN A 207 3.59 -41.20 58.86
C GLN A 207 3.95 -40.11 59.86
N ALA A 208 2.95 -39.38 60.36
CA ALA A 208 3.17 -38.44 61.45
C ALA A 208 3.43 -39.23 62.75
N ILE A 209 4.61 -39.05 63.33
CA ILE A 209 5.03 -39.71 64.58
C ILE A 209 5.45 -38.62 65.56
N VAL A 210 4.84 -38.61 66.74
CA VAL A 210 5.23 -37.76 67.87
C VAL A 210 5.78 -38.63 68.98
N THR A 211 6.94 -38.26 69.52
CA THR A 211 7.58 -39.02 70.60
C THR A 211 7.51 -38.29 71.93
N ILE A 212 7.38 -39.03 73.04
CA ILE A 212 7.48 -38.48 74.40
C ILE A 212 8.84 -38.86 74.97
N ILE A 213 9.63 -37.87 75.40
CA ILE A 213 10.99 -38.05 75.93
C ILE A 213 11.12 -37.48 77.35
N ASP A 214 12.01 -38.03 78.17
CA ASP A 214 12.31 -37.56 79.54
C ASP A 214 13.68 -36.87 79.67
N THR A 215 14.58 -37.05 78.69
CA THR A 215 15.94 -36.52 78.73
C THR A 215 16.00 -35.01 78.47
N ARG A 216 17.09 -34.38 78.95
CA ARG A 216 17.50 -33.01 78.57
C ARG A 216 18.53 -33.00 77.44
N ASP A 217 18.84 -34.18 76.92
CA ASP A 217 19.88 -34.37 75.93
C ASP A 217 19.37 -33.94 74.56
N ALA A 218 20.00 -32.90 73.99
CA ALA A 218 19.62 -32.37 72.69
C ALA A 218 20.01 -33.33 71.55
N ASP A 219 21.11 -34.09 71.72
CA ASP A 219 21.64 -34.99 70.71
C ASP A 219 20.67 -36.15 70.45
N TYR A 220 19.99 -36.62 71.51
CA TYR A 220 18.96 -37.66 71.39
C TYR A 220 17.70 -37.17 70.68
N ALA A 221 17.23 -35.95 70.98
CA ALA A 221 16.08 -35.36 70.29
C ALA A 221 16.39 -35.08 68.81
N GLU A 222 17.61 -34.64 68.51
CA GLU A 222 18.11 -34.46 67.14
C GLU A 222 18.14 -35.79 66.38
N GLN A 223 18.65 -36.86 67.00
CA GLN A 223 18.68 -38.19 66.39
C GLN A 223 17.27 -38.71 66.06
N LEU A 224 16.28 -38.47 66.93
CA LEU A 224 14.88 -38.83 66.65
C LEU A 224 14.31 -38.05 65.46
N LEU A 225 14.56 -36.74 65.37
CA LEU A 225 14.14 -35.94 64.22
C LEU A 225 14.81 -36.39 62.92
N LEU A 226 16.11 -36.70 62.95
CA LEU A 226 16.86 -37.22 61.81
C LEU A 226 16.37 -38.61 61.35
N SER A 227 15.82 -39.41 62.29
CA SER A 227 15.21 -40.70 61.97
C SER A 227 13.82 -40.60 61.34
N GLY A 228 13.25 -39.40 61.21
CA GLY A 228 11.96 -39.14 60.55
C GLY A 228 10.78 -38.91 61.50
N VAL A 229 11.02 -38.80 62.81
CA VAL A 229 9.99 -38.38 63.78
C VAL A 229 9.53 -36.96 63.46
N THR A 230 8.23 -36.71 63.54
CA THR A 230 7.62 -35.43 63.16
C THR A 230 7.82 -34.35 64.22
N ASP A 231 7.68 -34.71 65.51
CA ASP A 231 7.91 -33.81 66.63
C ASP A 231 8.16 -34.61 67.93
N PHE A 232 8.61 -33.94 68.99
CA PHE A 232 8.79 -34.57 70.31
C PHE A 232 8.22 -33.71 71.44
N ILE A 233 7.84 -34.37 72.53
CA ILE A 233 7.25 -33.76 73.71
C ILE A 233 8.05 -34.20 74.93
N ARG A 234 8.47 -33.24 75.75
CA ARG A 234 9.26 -33.53 76.93
C ARG A 234 8.43 -33.64 78.20
N THR A 235 8.66 -34.67 79.00
CA THR A 235 8.03 -34.82 80.32
C THR A 235 8.79 -34.03 81.40
N PRO A 236 8.10 -33.42 82.40
CA PRO A 236 6.65 -33.25 82.48
C PRO A 236 6.13 -32.16 81.53
N TYR A 237 4.96 -32.37 80.93
CA TYR A 237 4.29 -31.44 80.01
C TYR A 237 2.91 -31.02 80.52
N LYS A 238 2.35 -29.93 79.97
CA LYS A 238 0.96 -29.53 80.22
C LYS A 238 0.02 -30.29 79.26
N PRO A 239 -1.16 -30.77 79.69
CA PRO A 239 -2.11 -31.48 78.81
C PRO A 239 -2.50 -30.68 77.55
N SER A 240 -2.67 -29.36 77.68
CA SER A 240 -2.96 -28.48 76.54
C SER A 240 -1.85 -28.38 75.50
N PHE A 241 -0.60 -28.66 75.90
CA PHE A 241 0.55 -28.65 75.00
C PHE A 241 0.62 -29.94 74.19
N LEU A 242 0.37 -31.09 74.83
CA LEU A 242 0.27 -32.39 74.17
C LEU A 242 -0.76 -32.40 73.04
N SER A 243 -1.98 -31.93 73.32
CA SER A 243 -3.04 -31.81 72.32
C SER A 243 -2.64 -30.94 71.12
N LYS A 244 -1.96 -29.80 71.35
CA LYS A 244 -1.50 -28.90 70.28
C LYS A 244 -0.43 -29.53 69.39
N VAL A 245 0.56 -30.17 69.98
CA VAL A 245 1.67 -30.79 69.23
C VAL A 245 1.13 -31.95 68.38
N CYS A 246 0.27 -32.80 68.94
CA CYS A 246 -0.38 -33.87 68.19
C CYS A 246 -1.27 -33.34 67.05
N ASP A 247 -2.04 -32.27 67.28
CA ASP A 247 -2.86 -31.65 66.23
C ASP A 247 -2.02 -31.05 65.10
N HIS A 248 -0.90 -30.41 65.43
CA HIS A 248 0.01 -29.84 64.43
C HIS A 248 0.72 -30.93 63.62
N ALA A 249 1.24 -31.96 64.30
CA ALA A 249 1.96 -33.06 63.66
C ALA A 249 1.03 -33.86 62.73
N ALA A 250 -0.20 -34.15 63.14
CA ALA A 250 -1.17 -34.89 62.33
C ALA A 250 -1.60 -34.16 61.05
N ARG A 251 -1.38 -32.85 60.95
CA ARG A 251 -1.88 -31.99 59.85
C ARG A 251 -0.78 -31.31 59.04
N ARG A 252 0.49 -31.64 59.30
CA ARG A 252 1.67 -31.01 58.67
C ARG A 252 1.72 -31.22 57.15
N GLU A 253 1.45 -32.44 56.70
CA GLU A 253 1.57 -32.80 55.28
C GLU A 253 0.52 -32.05 54.43
N ASP A 254 -0.70 -31.90 54.94
CA ASP A 254 -1.76 -31.14 54.27
C ASP A 254 -1.38 -29.67 54.07
N PHE A 255 -0.66 -29.08 55.04
CA PHE A 255 -0.16 -27.71 54.94
C PHE A 255 0.95 -27.56 53.88
N MET A 256 1.89 -28.51 53.83
CA MET A 256 3.02 -28.46 52.90
C MET A 256 2.60 -28.60 51.44
N VAL A 257 1.65 -29.51 51.13
CA VAL A 257 1.13 -29.66 49.76
C VAL A 257 0.43 -28.38 49.30
N SER A 258 -0.38 -27.80 50.16
CA SER A 258 -1.15 -26.60 49.83
C SER A 258 -0.26 -25.37 49.60
N TYR A 259 0.86 -25.24 50.31
CA TYR A 259 1.82 -24.16 50.10
C TYR A 259 2.51 -24.27 48.73
N ALA A 260 2.85 -25.48 48.28
CA ALA A 260 3.47 -25.71 46.99
C ALA A 260 2.54 -25.35 45.81
N GLU A 261 1.26 -25.72 45.90
CA GLU A 261 0.24 -25.38 44.88
C GLU A 261 0.02 -23.86 44.78
N PHE A 262 0.00 -23.16 45.92
CA PHE A 262 -0.12 -21.71 45.97
C PHE A 262 1.08 -21.02 45.32
N ALA A 263 2.31 -21.45 45.65
CA ALA A 263 3.53 -20.89 45.08
C ALA A 263 3.56 -21.01 43.54
N GLN A 264 3.16 -22.16 43.00
CA GLN A 264 3.10 -22.40 41.56
C GLN A 264 2.08 -21.45 40.87
N LYS A 265 0.94 -21.19 41.49
CA LYS A 265 -0.09 -20.32 40.91
C LYS A 265 0.36 -18.85 40.85
N VAL A 266 1.05 -18.38 41.90
CA VAL A 266 1.62 -17.03 41.93
C VAL A 266 2.67 -16.84 40.84
N GLU A 267 3.52 -17.84 40.61
CA GLU A 267 4.53 -17.80 39.55
C GLU A 267 3.90 -17.72 38.15
N GLN A 268 2.88 -18.53 37.87
CA GLN A 268 2.15 -18.49 36.59
C GLN A 268 1.52 -17.11 36.31
N LEU A 269 0.94 -16.47 37.32
CA LEU A 269 0.33 -15.14 37.18
C LEU A 269 1.38 -14.07 36.88
N SER A 270 2.54 -14.10 37.55
CA SER A 270 3.65 -13.19 37.29
C SER A 270 4.17 -13.31 35.85
N GLN A 271 4.38 -14.55 35.38
CA GLN A 271 4.83 -14.81 34.00
C GLN A 271 3.83 -14.30 32.97
N SER A 272 2.53 -14.52 33.19
CA SER A 272 1.47 -14.00 32.32
C SER A 272 1.48 -12.47 32.28
N GLN A 273 1.60 -11.80 33.43
CA GLN A 273 1.64 -10.35 33.52
C GLN A 273 2.84 -9.76 32.77
N SER A 274 4.03 -10.38 32.88
CA SER A 274 5.21 -9.95 32.13
C SER A 274 4.98 -10.07 30.62
N ARG A 275 4.46 -11.22 30.18
CA ARG A 275 4.17 -11.46 28.75
C ARG A 275 3.19 -10.43 28.18
N TYR A 276 2.16 -10.05 28.94
CA TYR A 276 1.24 -8.99 28.55
C TYR A 276 1.93 -7.63 28.42
N LYS A 277 2.81 -7.26 29.37
CA LYS A 277 3.56 -6.00 29.31
C LYS A 277 4.49 -5.96 28.09
N ASP A 278 5.18 -7.06 27.79
CA ASP A 278 6.10 -7.14 26.65
C ASP A 278 5.35 -7.01 25.32
N LEU A 279 4.23 -7.72 25.19
CA LEU A 279 3.39 -7.67 23.99
C LEU A 279 2.76 -6.28 23.78
N PHE A 280 2.27 -5.64 24.85
CA PHE A 280 1.79 -4.26 24.81
C PHE A 280 2.87 -3.28 24.34
N SER A 281 4.08 -3.41 24.89
CA SER A 281 5.23 -2.55 24.54
C SER A 281 5.71 -2.76 23.10
N ALA A 282 5.63 -4.00 22.58
CA ALA A 282 5.93 -4.30 21.19
C ALA A 282 4.91 -3.65 20.23
N HIS A 283 3.60 -3.80 20.50
CA HIS A 283 2.55 -3.16 19.70
C HIS A 283 2.67 -1.63 19.69
N GLN A 284 2.96 -1.02 20.85
CA GLN A 284 3.13 0.43 20.94
C GLN A 284 4.31 0.92 20.09
N ARG A 285 5.45 0.20 20.07
CA ARG A 285 6.60 0.56 19.22
C ARG A 285 6.25 0.52 17.73
N ILE A 286 5.50 -0.48 17.29
CA ILE A 286 5.08 -0.58 15.88
C ILE A 286 4.27 0.67 15.51
N LEU A 287 3.25 1.02 16.30
CA LEU A 287 2.40 2.18 16.01
C LEU A 287 3.16 3.51 16.00
N LEU A 288 4.17 3.67 16.87
CA LEU A 288 5.00 4.88 16.96
C LEU A 288 5.96 5.05 15.77
N HIS A 289 6.37 3.97 15.10
CA HIS A 289 7.35 3.99 14.01
C HIS A 289 6.73 3.78 12.61
N LEU A 290 5.41 3.68 12.50
CA LEU A 290 4.73 3.70 11.19
C LEU A 290 4.84 5.07 10.56
N ASN A 291 5.10 5.11 9.25
CA ASN A 291 5.04 6.35 8.45
C ASN A 291 3.60 6.70 8.04
N THR A 292 2.71 5.70 8.01
CA THR A 292 1.28 5.87 7.78
C THR A 292 0.60 6.34 9.05
N VAL A 293 -0.32 7.30 8.91
CA VAL A 293 -1.15 7.72 10.03
C VAL A 293 -2.20 6.65 10.30
N VAL A 294 -2.31 6.24 11.56
CA VAL A 294 -3.35 5.32 12.04
C VAL A 294 -4.17 6.08 13.07
N LEU A 295 -5.49 6.13 12.86
CA LEU A 295 -6.41 6.81 13.76
C LEU A 295 -7.70 6.01 13.98
N GLU A 296 -8.31 6.23 15.13
CA GLU A 296 -9.60 5.63 15.52
C GLU A 296 -10.57 6.75 15.89
N PHE A 297 -11.81 6.63 15.42
CA PHE A 297 -12.91 7.52 15.74
C PHE A 297 -13.78 6.97 16.88
N ASP A 298 -14.35 7.87 17.67
CA ASP A 298 -15.44 7.55 18.59
C ASP A 298 -16.80 7.45 17.87
N GLN A 299 -17.87 7.18 18.64
CA GLN A 299 -19.23 7.06 18.11
C GLN A 299 -19.79 8.37 17.54
N GLN A 300 -19.17 9.50 17.86
CA GLN A 300 -19.54 10.84 17.39
C GLN A 300 -18.68 11.27 16.19
N GLY A 301 -17.71 10.45 15.75
CA GLY A 301 -16.81 10.74 14.63
C GLY A 301 -15.62 11.62 15.01
N LEU A 302 -15.30 11.75 16.30
CA LEU A 302 -14.15 12.50 16.79
C LEU A 302 -12.92 11.59 16.94
N ILE A 303 -11.73 12.15 16.76
CA ILE A 303 -10.48 11.41 16.84
C ILE A 303 -10.19 10.99 18.29
N ARG A 304 -10.30 9.70 18.58
CA ARG A 304 -10.03 9.07 19.88
C ARG A 304 -8.58 8.65 20.03
N PHE A 305 -7.99 8.15 18.95
CA PHE A 305 -6.60 7.74 18.89
C PHE A 305 -5.98 8.22 17.58
N ILE A 306 -4.71 8.63 17.64
CA ILE A 306 -3.91 8.93 16.46
C ILE A 306 -2.42 8.73 16.78
N ASN A 307 -1.67 8.13 15.86
CA ASN A 307 -0.23 7.90 16.04
C ASN A 307 0.62 9.13 15.65
N PRO A 308 1.92 9.18 16.02
CA PRO A 308 2.79 10.33 15.75
C PRO A 308 3.06 10.65 14.27
N ALA A 309 2.80 9.71 13.36
CA ALA A 309 2.88 9.97 11.93
C ALA A 309 2.01 11.17 11.50
N TRP A 310 0.91 11.43 12.21
CA TRP A 310 0.05 12.60 11.96
C TRP A 310 0.78 13.92 12.14
N GLU A 311 1.62 14.03 13.17
CA GLU A 311 2.36 15.27 13.45
C GLU A 311 3.43 15.51 12.39
N SER A 312 4.05 14.44 11.89
CA SER A 312 5.01 14.51 10.78
C SER A 312 4.32 14.87 9.45
N LEU A 313 3.11 14.37 9.22
CA LEU A 313 2.34 14.62 8.00
C LEU A 313 1.70 16.03 7.96
N SER A 314 1.00 16.40 9.03
CA SER A 314 0.14 17.59 9.09
C SER A 314 0.79 18.79 9.79
N GLY A 315 1.81 18.55 10.61
CA GLY A 315 2.41 19.54 11.51
C GLY A 315 1.58 19.82 12.77
N PHE A 316 0.34 19.31 12.88
CA PHE A 316 -0.46 19.50 14.09
C PHE A 316 -0.06 18.49 15.16
N GLY A 317 0.17 18.98 16.38
CA GLY A 317 0.47 18.11 17.52
C GLY A 317 -0.69 17.18 17.87
N ILE A 318 -0.37 15.96 18.32
CA ILE A 318 -1.35 14.91 18.69
C ILE A 318 -2.38 15.45 19.69
N LYS A 319 -1.92 16.10 20.77
CA LYS A 319 -2.80 16.63 21.83
C LYS A 319 -3.82 17.66 21.34
N HIS A 320 -3.45 18.45 20.33
CA HIS A 320 -4.34 19.45 19.73
C HIS A 320 -5.34 18.83 18.75
N THR A 321 -5.05 17.63 18.24
CA THR A 321 -5.85 16.91 17.23
C THR A 321 -6.85 15.95 17.85
N LEU A 322 -6.52 15.36 19.00
CA LEU A 322 -7.46 14.53 19.76
C LEU A 322 -8.76 15.29 20.04
N THR A 323 -9.88 14.57 20.02
CA THR A 323 -11.25 15.08 20.23
C THR A 323 -11.77 16.06 19.17
N LYS A 324 -11.04 16.26 18.06
CA LYS A 324 -11.49 17.03 16.90
C LYS A 324 -12.00 16.12 15.79
N SER A 325 -12.72 16.71 14.83
CA SER A 325 -13.10 15.99 13.61
C SER A 325 -11.96 16.00 12.61
N LEU A 326 -11.79 14.92 11.85
CA LEU A 326 -10.84 14.91 10.73
C LEU A 326 -11.20 15.99 9.69
N THR A 327 -12.49 16.35 9.58
CA THR A 327 -12.97 17.39 8.66
C THR A 327 -12.44 18.79 9.01
N ASP A 328 -12.05 19.04 10.26
CA ASP A 328 -11.51 20.35 10.70
C ASP A 328 -10.16 20.67 10.03
N PHE A 329 -9.49 19.64 9.49
CA PHE A 329 -8.20 19.74 8.82
C PHE A 329 -8.30 19.72 7.29
N CYS A 330 -9.52 19.65 6.74
CA CYS A 330 -9.77 19.60 5.30
C CYS A 330 -10.31 20.93 4.77
N GLU A 331 -10.14 21.17 3.47
CA GLU A 331 -10.86 22.26 2.78
C GLU A 331 -12.34 21.91 2.55
N GLU A 332 -13.20 22.92 2.39
CA GLU A 332 -14.67 22.78 2.33
C GLU A 332 -15.14 21.73 1.30
N GLU A 333 -14.56 21.73 0.11
CA GLU A 333 -14.92 20.76 -0.94
C GLU A 333 -14.54 19.31 -0.56
N CYS A 334 -13.42 19.15 0.16
CA CYS A 334 -12.95 17.85 0.65
C CYS A 334 -13.75 17.36 1.87
N LYS A 335 -14.32 18.26 2.69
CA LYS A 335 -15.19 17.91 3.82
C LYS A 335 -16.42 17.14 3.35
N VAL A 336 -17.05 17.60 2.27
CA VAL A 336 -18.25 16.95 1.70
C VAL A 336 -17.94 15.53 1.24
N LYS A 337 -16.81 15.33 0.53
CA LYS A 337 -16.36 14.00 0.09
C LYS A 337 -16.08 13.05 1.26
N LEU A 338 -15.41 13.54 2.31
CA LEU A 338 -15.07 12.74 3.48
C LEU A 338 -16.33 12.34 4.27
N LEU A 339 -17.24 13.29 4.53
CA LEU A 339 -18.51 13.02 5.23
C LEU A 339 -19.40 12.06 4.43
N GLY A 340 -19.47 12.22 3.10
CA GLY A 340 -20.17 11.29 2.22
C GLY A 340 -19.58 9.88 2.22
N THR A 341 -18.27 9.75 2.45
CA THR A 341 -17.60 8.45 2.55
C THR A 341 -17.88 7.79 3.90
N ILE A 342 -17.84 8.55 4.99
CA ILE A 342 -18.17 8.08 6.35
C ILE A 342 -19.62 7.62 6.42
N SER A 343 -20.56 8.39 5.84
CA SER A 343 -21.99 8.02 5.84
C SER A 343 -22.27 6.74 5.06
N LYS A 344 -21.57 6.49 3.95
CA LYS A 344 -21.67 5.23 3.19
C LYS A 344 -21.24 4.01 3.99
N ILE A 345 -20.17 4.12 4.77
CA ILE A 345 -19.69 3.02 5.64
C ILE A 345 -20.72 2.71 6.73
N LEU A 346 -21.29 3.75 7.35
CA LEU A 346 -22.26 3.61 8.44
C LEU A 346 -23.62 3.09 7.96
N ASN A 347 -24.10 3.53 6.79
CA ASN A 347 -25.46 3.26 6.32
C ASN A 347 -25.57 2.12 5.30
N GLU A 348 -24.56 1.91 4.43
CA GLU A 348 -24.63 0.92 3.34
C GLU A 348 -23.97 -0.43 3.70
N GLY A 349 -23.39 -0.57 4.90
CA GLY A 349 -22.80 -1.82 5.36
C GLY A 349 -21.51 -2.25 4.64
N LYS A 350 -20.86 -1.35 3.88
CA LYS A 350 -19.56 -1.61 3.26
C LYS A 350 -18.46 -1.58 4.31
N GLU A 351 -17.69 -2.66 4.42
CA GLU A 351 -16.68 -2.82 5.47
C GLU A 351 -15.47 -1.88 5.30
N GLN A 352 -15.16 -1.46 4.06
CA GLN A 352 -14.02 -0.60 3.74
C GLN A 352 -14.35 0.40 2.63
N GLN A 353 -13.86 1.64 2.75
CA GLN A 353 -13.85 2.65 1.69
C GLN A 353 -12.52 3.39 1.64
N LYS A 354 -12.23 4.00 0.48
CA LYS A 354 -11.08 4.88 0.28
C LYS A 354 -11.52 6.21 -0.32
N VAL A 355 -10.85 7.29 0.07
CA VAL A 355 -11.08 8.63 -0.46
C VAL A 355 -9.77 9.40 -0.52
N GLU A 356 -9.51 10.07 -1.64
CA GLU A 356 -8.38 10.99 -1.79
C GLU A 356 -8.86 12.42 -1.49
N ILE A 357 -8.21 13.10 -0.55
CA ILE A 357 -8.57 14.45 -0.11
C ILE A 357 -7.34 15.31 0.10
N GLN A 358 -7.53 16.63 0.11
CA GLN A 358 -6.50 17.56 0.57
C GLN A 358 -6.73 17.91 2.04
N ILE A 359 -5.66 17.78 2.83
CA ILE A 359 -5.59 18.29 4.20
C ILE A 359 -4.69 19.52 4.24
N ARG A 360 -4.98 20.40 5.19
CA ARG A 360 -4.20 21.60 5.45
C ARG A 360 -3.04 21.26 6.39
N HIS A 361 -1.84 21.66 6.01
CA HIS A 361 -0.68 21.65 6.90
C HIS A 361 -0.74 22.84 7.87
N LYS A 362 -0.07 22.76 9.03
CA LYS A 362 0.00 23.87 10.01
C LYS A 362 0.49 25.21 9.41
N GLU A 363 1.31 25.15 8.35
CA GLU A 363 1.87 26.31 7.65
C GLU A 363 0.96 26.84 6.53
N GLY A 364 -0.23 26.27 6.36
CA GLY A 364 -1.22 26.74 5.39
C GLY A 364 -1.17 26.07 4.01
N ARG A 365 -0.13 25.28 3.70
CA ARG A 365 -0.06 24.51 2.44
C ARG A 365 -1.02 23.30 2.42
N ALA A 366 -1.53 22.95 1.25
CA ALA A 366 -2.37 21.77 1.03
C ALA A 366 -1.53 20.52 0.74
N ILE A 367 -1.88 19.39 1.36
CA ILE A 367 -1.22 18.09 1.20
C ILE A 367 -2.26 17.07 0.74
N TRP A 368 -1.97 16.34 -0.34
CA TRP A 368 -2.85 15.28 -0.80
C TRP A 368 -2.64 14.01 0.01
N VAL A 369 -3.73 13.43 0.49
CA VAL A 369 -3.72 12.22 1.27
C VAL A 369 -4.78 11.23 0.81
N GLU A 370 -4.46 9.94 0.90
CA GLU A 370 -5.44 8.87 0.74
C GLU A 370 -5.89 8.41 2.13
N CYS A 371 -7.18 8.57 2.42
CA CYS A 371 -7.81 8.07 3.63
C CYS A 371 -8.50 6.74 3.33
N ARG A 372 -8.13 5.67 4.05
CA ARG A 372 -8.84 4.39 4.03
C ARG A 372 -9.56 4.21 5.34
N LEU A 373 -10.88 4.04 5.30
CA LEU A 373 -11.72 3.91 6.46
C LEU A 373 -12.29 2.49 6.53
N GLN A 374 -12.28 1.90 7.72
CA GLN A 374 -12.76 0.55 7.98
C GLN A 374 -13.61 0.51 9.26
N LEU A 375 -14.75 -0.16 9.19
CA LEU A 375 -15.62 -0.38 10.34
C LEU A 375 -15.20 -1.66 11.08
N ILE A 376 -14.89 -1.53 12.38
CA ILE A 376 -14.55 -2.66 13.25
C ILE A 376 -15.68 -2.85 14.26
N LYS A 377 -16.22 -4.07 14.33
CA LYS A 377 -17.23 -4.45 15.32
C LYS A 377 -16.54 -5.05 16.54
N ASN A 378 -16.62 -4.39 17.69
CA ASN A 378 -16.17 -4.99 18.96
C ASN A 378 -17.19 -6.01 19.49
N SER A 379 -16.72 -6.96 20.30
CA SER A 379 -17.52 -8.02 20.94
C SER A 379 -18.65 -7.51 21.85
N SER A 380 -18.64 -6.21 22.19
CA SER A 380 -19.67 -5.50 22.95
C SER A 380 -20.67 -4.71 22.09
N ASN A 381 -20.73 -4.95 20.78
CA ASN A 381 -21.69 -4.36 19.82
C ASN A 381 -21.53 -2.84 19.55
N ALA A 382 -20.46 -2.20 20.01
CA ALA A 382 -20.10 -0.84 19.61
C ALA A 382 -19.19 -0.91 18.37
N ALA A 383 -19.66 -0.42 17.22
CA ALA A 383 -18.83 -0.31 16.04
C ALA A 383 -17.90 0.90 16.17
N SER A 384 -16.59 0.71 16.01
CA SER A 384 -15.62 1.81 15.91
C SER A 384 -15.10 1.91 14.48
N ILE A 385 -14.85 3.12 14.00
CA ILE A 385 -14.26 3.34 12.69
C ILE A 385 -12.76 3.55 12.90
N THR A 386 -11.96 2.75 12.23
CA THR A 386 -10.51 2.97 12.12
C THR A 386 -10.20 3.54 10.75
N ALA A 387 -9.18 4.38 10.66
CA ALA A 387 -8.71 4.88 9.38
C ALA A 387 -7.19 4.92 9.31
N THR A 388 -6.68 4.72 8.10
CA THR A 388 -5.29 4.99 7.76
C THR A 388 -5.20 6.17 6.79
N ILE A 389 -4.20 7.04 6.96
CA ILE A 389 -3.93 8.16 6.05
C ILE A 389 -2.52 8.02 5.50
N ASP A 390 -2.42 7.88 4.18
CA ASP A 390 -1.16 7.82 3.44
C ASP A 390 -0.91 9.14 2.69
N ASN A 391 0.33 9.62 2.70
CA ASN A 391 0.74 10.79 1.92
C ASN A 391 0.86 10.42 0.44
N ILE A 392 0.07 11.05 -0.41
CA ILE A 392 0.09 10.84 -1.86
C ILE A 392 0.44 12.13 -2.62
N HIS A 393 1.01 13.12 -1.92
CA HIS A 393 1.27 14.44 -2.49
C HIS A 393 2.18 14.41 -3.71
N GLU A 394 3.34 13.75 -3.63
CA GLU A 394 4.26 13.65 -4.77
C GLU A 394 3.62 12.93 -5.96
N ARG A 395 2.94 11.81 -5.72
CA ARG A 395 2.20 11.07 -6.75
C ARG A 395 1.17 11.96 -7.45
N LYS A 396 0.41 12.75 -6.69
CA LYS A 396 -0.62 13.65 -7.23
C LYS A 396 -0.03 14.83 -7.98
N GLN A 397 1.07 15.41 -7.50
CA GLN A 397 1.77 16.46 -8.23
C GLN A 397 2.30 15.94 -9.57
N ALA A 398 2.91 14.75 -9.57
CA ALA A 398 3.35 14.09 -10.81
C ALA A 398 2.17 13.79 -11.75
N GLU A 399 1.03 13.30 -11.24
CA GLU A 399 -0.18 13.06 -12.04
C GLU A 399 -0.72 14.36 -12.67
N LEU A 400 -0.77 15.46 -11.90
CA LEU A 400 -1.20 16.77 -12.39
C LEU A 400 -0.23 17.35 -13.43
N GLN A 401 1.07 17.22 -13.20
CA GLN A 401 2.10 17.64 -14.15
C GLN A 401 2.04 16.82 -15.44
N LEU A 402 1.92 15.50 -15.36
CA LEU A 402 1.74 14.63 -16.53
C LEU A 402 0.48 15.00 -17.31
N ARG A 403 -0.63 15.27 -16.61
CA ARG A 403 -1.87 15.73 -17.24
C ARG A 403 -1.69 17.09 -17.92
N HIS A 404 -0.95 18.00 -17.31
CA HIS A 404 -0.64 19.30 -17.90
C HIS A 404 0.20 19.13 -19.16
N LEU A 405 1.30 18.37 -19.10
CA LEU A 405 2.19 18.06 -20.23
C LEU A 405 1.47 17.32 -21.37
N ALA A 406 0.51 16.45 -21.04
CA ALA A 406 -0.27 15.75 -22.04
C ALA A 406 -1.17 16.67 -22.86
N LEU A 407 -1.55 17.83 -22.32
CA LEU A 407 -2.56 18.73 -22.92
C LEU A 407 -2.02 20.12 -23.32
N HIS A 408 -0.77 20.43 -22.99
CA HIS A 408 -0.16 21.75 -23.25
C HIS A 408 1.19 21.61 -23.92
N ASP A 409 1.52 22.61 -24.73
CA ASP A 409 2.83 22.81 -25.34
C ASP A 409 3.81 23.33 -24.28
N THR A 410 4.96 22.67 -24.17
CA THR A 410 5.95 22.95 -23.12
C THR A 410 6.66 24.30 -23.31
N LEU A 411 6.73 24.79 -24.54
CA LEU A 411 7.42 26.03 -24.86
C LEU A 411 6.56 27.27 -24.58
N THR A 412 5.32 27.26 -25.06
CA THR A 412 4.41 28.41 -25.05
C THR A 412 3.40 28.37 -23.90
N GLY A 413 3.15 27.20 -23.32
CA GLY A 413 2.11 27.00 -22.31
C GLY A 413 0.68 26.98 -22.86
N LEU A 414 0.50 27.18 -24.16
CA LEU A 414 -0.78 27.00 -24.85
C LEU A 414 -1.17 25.53 -24.88
N HIS A 415 -2.40 25.23 -25.28
CA HIS A 415 -2.78 23.84 -25.54
C HIS A 415 -1.99 23.23 -26.71
N ASN A 416 -1.72 21.93 -26.64
CA ASN A 416 -0.98 21.23 -27.70
C ASN A 416 -1.90 20.67 -28.80
N ARG A 417 -1.29 20.12 -29.85
CA ARG A 417 -1.99 19.45 -30.96
C ARG A 417 -2.96 18.37 -30.49
N TYR A 418 -2.58 17.56 -29.50
CA TYR A 418 -3.43 16.49 -28.99
C TYR A 418 -4.73 17.03 -28.40
N TYR A 419 -4.66 18.09 -27.58
CA TYR A 419 -5.85 18.73 -27.04
C TYR A 419 -6.67 19.44 -28.12
N PHE A 420 -6.02 20.10 -29.09
CA PHE A 420 -6.68 20.68 -30.26
C PHE A 420 -7.54 19.64 -31.00
N ASP A 421 -6.94 18.50 -31.38
CA ASP A 421 -7.65 17.46 -32.12
C ASP A 421 -8.84 16.91 -31.31
N GLN A 422 -8.68 16.72 -29.99
CA GLN A 422 -9.78 16.31 -29.11
C GLN A 422 -10.93 17.34 -29.09
N GLN A 423 -10.61 18.62 -28.96
CA GLN A 423 -11.63 19.68 -28.89
C GLN A 423 -12.29 19.92 -30.24
N LEU A 424 -11.56 19.84 -31.35
CA LEU A 424 -12.13 19.92 -32.69
C LEU A 424 -13.10 18.76 -32.94
N ASN A 425 -12.68 17.53 -32.62
CA ASN A 425 -13.56 16.35 -32.70
C ASN A 425 -14.83 16.53 -31.86
N LEU A 426 -14.72 17.11 -30.66
CA LEU A 426 -15.85 17.36 -29.78
C LEU A 426 -16.80 18.41 -30.35
N ILE A 427 -16.28 19.58 -30.75
CA ILE A 427 -17.08 20.71 -31.25
C ILE A 427 -17.79 20.36 -32.56
N CYS A 428 -17.22 19.47 -33.36
CA CYS A 428 -17.84 18.96 -34.57
C CYS A 428 -18.97 17.93 -34.32
N GLN A 429 -19.22 17.47 -33.09
CA GLN A 429 -20.30 16.53 -32.84
C GLN A 429 -21.69 17.21 -33.02
N PRO A 430 -22.74 16.46 -33.41
CA PRO A 430 -24.08 17.00 -33.59
C PRO A 430 -24.63 17.72 -32.34
N GLU A 431 -24.21 17.30 -31.14
CA GLU A 431 -24.60 17.89 -29.86
C GLU A 431 -24.02 19.29 -29.61
N TYR A 432 -23.03 19.72 -30.40
CA TYR A 432 -22.43 21.05 -30.32
C TYR A 432 -22.69 21.90 -31.57
N THR A 433 -23.07 21.27 -32.69
CA THR A 433 -23.43 21.94 -33.95
C THR A 433 -24.94 22.01 -34.18
N PHE A 434 -25.76 21.93 -33.12
CA PHE A 434 -27.23 21.98 -33.23
C PHE A 434 -27.76 23.42 -33.40
N ASP A 435 -28.93 23.53 -34.04
CA ASP A 435 -29.63 24.78 -34.35
C ASP A 435 -28.83 25.78 -35.21
N GLN A 436 -28.79 27.07 -34.84
CA GLN A 436 -28.01 28.14 -35.48
C GLN A 436 -26.65 28.37 -34.79
N THR A 437 -26.17 27.39 -34.02
CA THR A 437 -24.87 27.50 -33.34
C THR A 437 -23.76 27.28 -34.36
N GLU A 438 -22.92 28.29 -34.53
CA GLU A 438 -21.79 28.27 -35.45
C GLU A 438 -20.50 28.42 -34.64
N HIS A 439 -19.44 27.77 -35.10
CA HIS A 439 -18.09 27.96 -34.57
C HIS A 439 -17.18 28.31 -35.75
N ALA A 440 -15.95 28.72 -35.45
CA ALA A 440 -14.96 28.95 -36.47
C ALA A 440 -13.61 28.34 -36.10
N LEU A 441 -12.89 27.86 -37.10
CA LEU A 441 -11.53 27.36 -37.00
C LEU A 441 -10.60 28.31 -37.73
N ILE A 442 -9.61 28.81 -37.00
CA ILE A 442 -8.50 29.61 -37.52
C ILE A 442 -7.25 28.75 -37.48
N TYR A 443 -6.52 28.71 -38.58
CA TYR A 443 -5.19 28.12 -38.69
C TYR A 443 -4.18 29.21 -39.08
N ILE A 444 -3.07 29.29 -38.35
CA ILE A 444 -2.12 30.40 -38.38
C ILE A 444 -0.72 29.85 -38.60
N ASP A 445 0.05 30.50 -39.47
CA ASP A 445 1.46 30.20 -39.71
C ASP A 445 2.27 31.50 -39.68
N LEU A 446 3.39 31.49 -38.96
CA LEU A 446 4.28 32.66 -38.90
C LEU A 446 5.13 32.75 -40.16
N ASP A 447 4.98 33.85 -40.89
CA ASP A 447 5.67 34.01 -42.16
C ASP A 447 7.18 34.13 -41.95
N HIS A 448 7.93 33.36 -42.74
CA HIS A 448 9.40 33.41 -42.75
C HIS A 448 10.08 33.08 -41.41
N PHE A 449 9.39 32.43 -40.46
CA PHE A 449 9.95 32.08 -39.16
C PHE A 449 11.25 31.25 -39.26
N LYS A 450 11.33 30.37 -40.26
CA LYS A 450 12.55 29.60 -40.55
C LYS A 450 13.80 30.49 -40.75
N ILE A 451 13.66 31.66 -41.37
CA ILE A 451 14.78 32.59 -41.57
C ILE A 451 15.31 33.09 -40.21
N ILE A 452 14.44 33.25 -39.22
CA ILE A 452 14.83 33.66 -37.86
C ILE A 452 15.66 32.56 -37.21
N ASN A 453 15.18 31.30 -37.26
CA ASN A 453 15.93 30.16 -36.73
C ASN A 453 17.29 29.99 -37.43
N ASP A 454 17.30 30.05 -38.75
CA ASP A 454 18.53 29.86 -39.54
C ASP A 454 19.55 31.00 -39.33
N SER A 455 19.07 32.23 -39.08
CA SER A 455 19.94 33.41 -38.94
C SER A 455 20.37 33.70 -37.50
N LYS A 456 19.55 33.32 -36.51
CA LYS A 456 19.69 33.73 -35.09
C LYS A 456 19.69 32.58 -34.09
N GLY A 457 19.44 31.36 -34.56
CA GLY A 457 19.35 30.17 -33.73
C GLY A 457 17.98 29.99 -33.07
N HIS A 458 17.69 28.75 -32.69
CA HIS A 458 16.40 28.34 -32.14
C HIS A 458 15.99 29.05 -30.86
N GLN A 459 16.95 29.42 -29.99
CA GLN A 459 16.66 30.17 -28.76
C GLN A 459 15.93 31.49 -29.05
N GLN A 460 16.24 32.16 -30.17
CA GLN A 460 15.54 33.37 -30.56
C GLN A 460 14.16 33.07 -31.14
N GLY A 461 14.02 31.99 -31.91
CA GLY A 461 12.73 31.49 -32.36
C GLY A 461 11.80 31.16 -31.20
N ASP A 462 12.32 30.55 -30.13
CA ASP A 462 11.56 30.21 -28.93
C ASP A 462 11.02 31.43 -28.19
N ILE A 463 11.82 32.50 -28.10
CA ILE A 463 11.38 33.78 -27.53
C ILE A 463 10.24 34.37 -28.36
N VAL A 464 10.40 34.35 -29.69
CA VAL A 464 9.35 34.80 -30.61
C VAL A 464 8.06 34.02 -30.42
N LEU A 465 8.13 32.68 -30.36
CA LEU A 465 6.96 31.83 -30.18
C LEU A 465 6.25 32.10 -28.84
N LYS A 466 7.01 32.36 -27.77
CA LYS A 466 6.46 32.76 -26.46
C LYS A 466 5.76 34.11 -26.51
N GLU A 467 6.35 35.10 -27.18
CA GLU A 467 5.73 36.42 -27.34
C GLU A 467 4.46 36.35 -28.21
N VAL A 468 4.48 35.58 -29.30
CA VAL A 468 3.29 35.32 -30.13
C VAL A 468 2.17 34.66 -29.31
N ALA A 469 2.50 33.66 -28.49
CA ALA A 469 1.53 33.03 -27.60
C ALA A 469 0.90 34.03 -26.62
N GLN A 470 1.69 34.93 -26.05
CA GLN A 470 1.19 36.00 -25.18
C GLN A 470 0.28 36.97 -25.93
N LEU A 471 0.59 37.31 -27.18
CA LEU A 471 -0.28 38.13 -28.03
C LEU A 471 -1.63 37.44 -28.26
N PHE A 472 -1.65 36.13 -28.51
CA PHE A 472 -2.91 35.39 -28.64
C PHE A 472 -3.72 35.45 -27.35
N THR A 473 -3.13 35.13 -26.19
CA THR A 473 -3.84 35.18 -24.90
C THR A 473 -4.32 36.58 -24.52
N ALA A 474 -3.65 37.64 -25.00
CA ALA A 474 -4.08 39.02 -24.76
C ALA A 474 -5.24 39.48 -25.68
N ASN A 475 -5.35 38.91 -26.88
CA ASN A 475 -6.33 39.35 -27.90
C ASN A 475 -7.54 38.41 -28.05
N ILE A 476 -7.48 37.20 -27.47
CA ILE A 476 -8.52 36.17 -27.59
C ILE A 476 -9.09 35.86 -26.19
N SER A 477 -10.42 35.85 -26.08
CA SER A 477 -11.15 35.52 -24.86
C SER A 477 -10.91 34.07 -24.39
N ASP A 478 -10.84 33.84 -23.08
CA ASP A 478 -10.62 32.52 -22.44
C ASP A 478 -11.71 31.48 -22.78
N GLU A 479 -12.85 31.90 -23.34
CA GLU A 479 -13.90 30.98 -23.79
C GLU A 479 -13.52 30.23 -25.08
N HIS A 480 -12.62 30.82 -25.87
CA HIS A 480 -12.08 30.25 -27.10
C HIS A 480 -10.83 29.41 -26.80
N LEU A 481 -10.50 28.53 -27.75
CA LEU A 481 -9.37 27.63 -27.59
C LEU A 481 -8.18 28.10 -28.43
N ILE A 482 -7.01 28.24 -27.82
CA ILE A 482 -5.76 28.61 -28.50
C ILE A 482 -4.78 27.46 -28.34
N CYS A 483 -4.26 26.95 -29.45
CA CYS A 483 -3.34 25.82 -29.47
C CYS A 483 -2.10 26.13 -30.30
N ARG A 484 -0.94 25.60 -29.89
CA ARG A 484 0.22 25.44 -30.75
C ARG A 484 0.20 24.04 -31.35
N ILE A 485 0.24 23.97 -32.67
CA ILE A 485 0.15 22.71 -33.41
C ILE A 485 1.53 22.06 -33.53
N GLY A 486 2.56 22.87 -33.79
CA GLY A 486 3.95 22.44 -33.90
C GLY A 486 4.75 23.48 -34.68
N GLY A 487 6.07 23.57 -34.46
CA GLY A 487 6.91 24.55 -35.13
C GLY A 487 6.39 25.99 -34.93
N ASP A 488 6.07 26.65 -36.04
CA ASP A 488 5.51 27.99 -36.20
C ASP A 488 4.00 28.04 -36.46
N GLU A 489 3.31 26.90 -36.31
CA GLU A 489 1.87 26.78 -36.56
C GLU A 489 1.03 26.86 -35.29
N PHE A 490 -0.05 27.62 -35.36
CA PHE A 490 -1.04 27.78 -34.29
C PHE A 490 -2.45 27.58 -34.83
N ALA A 491 -3.37 27.17 -33.96
CA ALA A 491 -4.78 27.06 -34.30
C ALA A 491 -5.65 27.66 -33.20
N VAL A 492 -6.76 28.28 -33.60
CA VAL A 492 -7.75 28.84 -32.69
C VAL A 492 -9.12 28.28 -33.03
N ILE A 493 -9.83 27.75 -32.03
CA ILE A 493 -11.24 27.38 -32.15
C ILE A 493 -12.09 28.45 -31.46
N LEU A 494 -12.80 29.23 -32.26
CA LEU A 494 -13.72 30.26 -31.80
C LEU A 494 -15.10 29.63 -31.62
N LYS A 495 -15.56 29.58 -30.37
CA LYS A 495 -16.83 28.95 -30.01
C LYS A 495 -17.99 29.95 -30.13
N ASN A 496 -19.14 29.49 -30.63
CA ASN A 496 -20.38 30.27 -30.72
C ASN A 496 -20.17 31.58 -31.51
N MET A 497 -19.45 31.49 -32.63
CA MET A 497 -19.04 32.63 -33.43
C MET A 497 -19.32 32.35 -34.91
N ASN A 498 -20.03 33.28 -35.55
CA ASN A 498 -20.27 33.25 -37.00
C ASN A 498 -19.00 33.63 -37.77
N LEU A 499 -19.00 33.37 -39.08
CA LEU A 499 -17.83 33.61 -39.94
C LEU A 499 -17.38 35.09 -39.99
N LEU A 500 -18.31 36.04 -39.95
CA LEU A 500 -17.99 37.47 -40.03
C LEU A 500 -17.26 37.95 -38.77
N ASP A 501 -17.78 37.59 -37.60
CA ASP A 501 -17.15 37.93 -36.32
C ASP A 501 -15.80 37.21 -36.17
N ALA A 502 -15.71 35.95 -36.61
CA ALA A 502 -14.47 35.20 -36.61
C ALA A 502 -13.40 35.83 -37.52
N HIS A 503 -13.80 36.40 -38.66
CA HIS A 503 -12.89 37.13 -39.55
C HIS A 503 -12.34 38.39 -38.89
N LEU A 504 -13.16 39.13 -38.13
CA LEU A 504 -12.70 40.30 -37.38
C LEU A 504 -11.69 39.92 -36.28
N VAL A 505 -11.91 38.79 -35.59
CA VAL A 505 -10.95 38.26 -34.62
C VAL A 505 -9.63 37.87 -35.29
N ALA A 506 -9.70 37.15 -36.42
CA ALA A 506 -8.53 36.78 -37.21
C ALA A 506 -7.74 38.00 -37.71
N GLU A 507 -8.41 39.04 -38.19
CA GLU A 507 -7.77 40.29 -38.63
C GLU A 507 -7.08 41.01 -37.46
N SER A 508 -7.74 41.06 -36.30
CA SER A 508 -7.15 41.62 -35.08
C SER A 508 -5.88 40.87 -34.66
N ILE A 509 -5.87 39.54 -34.80
CA ILE A 509 -4.69 38.72 -34.53
C ILE A 509 -3.56 39.04 -35.52
N CYS A 510 -3.87 39.10 -36.81
CA CYS A 510 -2.92 39.42 -37.87
C CYS A 510 -2.24 40.78 -37.63
N MET A 511 -3.05 41.81 -37.36
CA MET A 511 -2.58 43.17 -37.04
C MET A 511 -1.77 43.23 -35.75
N ALA A 512 -2.14 42.46 -34.72
CA ALA A 512 -1.41 42.43 -33.46
C ALA A 512 0.00 41.84 -33.63
N ILE A 513 0.16 40.82 -34.46
CA ILE A 513 1.46 40.23 -34.77
C ILE A 513 2.30 41.18 -35.62
N ASP A 514 1.75 41.70 -36.72
CA ASP A 514 2.45 42.62 -37.63
C ASP A 514 2.89 43.93 -36.93
N GLY A 515 2.05 44.43 -36.01
CA GLY A 515 2.34 45.62 -35.22
C GLY A 515 3.31 45.41 -34.05
N HIS A 516 3.63 44.16 -33.68
CA HIS A 516 4.48 43.86 -32.53
C HIS A 516 5.96 43.82 -32.92
N GLN A 517 6.79 44.49 -32.12
CA GLN A 517 8.24 44.51 -32.31
C GLN A 517 8.90 43.46 -31.43
N PHE A 518 9.30 42.35 -32.03
CA PHE A 518 10.00 41.27 -31.35
C PHE A 518 11.45 41.70 -31.05
N LYS A 519 11.81 41.71 -29.77
CA LYS A 519 13.13 42.18 -29.30
C LYS A 519 14.06 41.03 -28.98
N SER A 520 15.27 41.10 -29.51
CA SER A 520 16.43 40.35 -29.05
C SER A 520 17.49 41.34 -28.57
N GLU A 521 18.37 40.95 -27.66
CA GLU A 521 19.30 41.79 -26.87
C GLU A 521 19.95 42.98 -27.61
N GLU A 522 20.17 42.93 -28.94
CA GLU A 522 20.71 44.03 -29.75
C GLU A 522 19.91 44.42 -31.02
N GLN A 523 18.79 43.75 -31.38
CA GLN A 523 18.06 43.99 -32.64
C GLN A 523 16.53 43.84 -32.52
N ILE A 524 15.79 44.57 -33.35
CA ILE A 524 14.33 44.51 -33.49
C ILE A 524 13.98 43.81 -34.79
N TYR A 525 13.03 42.87 -34.74
CA TYR A 525 12.51 42.17 -35.91
C TYR A 525 10.99 42.33 -36.01
N SER A 526 10.50 42.37 -37.24
CA SER A 526 9.07 42.32 -37.57
C SER A 526 8.74 40.93 -38.12
N ILE A 527 7.63 40.37 -37.67
CA ILE A 527 7.11 39.08 -38.12
C ILE A 527 5.66 39.31 -38.51
N SER A 528 5.23 38.67 -39.59
CA SER A 528 3.82 38.62 -39.98
C SER A 528 3.30 37.19 -39.85
N CYS A 529 1.99 37.03 -39.98
CA CYS A 529 1.39 35.71 -40.07
C CYS A 529 0.41 35.63 -41.24
N SER A 530 0.31 34.45 -41.83
CA SER A 530 -0.77 34.12 -42.75
C SER A 530 -1.84 33.35 -41.98
N ILE A 531 -3.12 33.65 -42.26
CA ILE A 531 -4.25 33.05 -41.53
C ILE A 531 -5.27 32.46 -42.50
N GLY A 532 -5.60 31.19 -42.30
CA GLY A 532 -6.73 30.51 -42.92
C GLY A 532 -7.90 30.38 -41.94
N LEU A 533 -9.10 30.72 -42.39
CA LEU A 533 -10.32 30.71 -41.57
C LEU A 533 -11.41 29.88 -42.24
N THR A 534 -12.03 28.95 -41.50
CA THR A 534 -13.25 28.25 -41.95
C THR A 534 -14.32 28.22 -40.87
N GLN A 535 -15.58 28.03 -41.29
CA GLN A 535 -16.73 27.97 -40.41
C GLN A 535 -17.13 26.53 -40.11
N ILE A 536 -17.34 26.20 -38.84
CA ILE A 536 -17.88 24.91 -38.39
C ILE A 536 -19.37 25.10 -38.13
N THR A 537 -20.20 24.30 -38.82
CA THR A 537 -21.67 24.39 -38.77
C THR A 537 -22.28 23.00 -38.80
N ALA A 538 -23.59 22.87 -38.61
CA ALA A 538 -24.31 21.60 -38.80
C ALA A 538 -24.07 20.93 -40.18
N ALA A 539 -23.76 21.73 -41.21
CA ALA A 539 -23.47 21.25 -42.56
C ALA A 539 -21.96 21.06 -42.84
N ASN A 540 -21.09 21.56 -41.96
CA ASN A 540 -19.64 21.44 -42.03
C ASN A 540 -19.09 21.05 -40.65
N ASN A 541 -19.29 19.77 -40.31
CA ASN A 541 -19.03 19.22 -38.98
C ASN A 541 -18.13 17.98 -39.03
N ASP A 542 -17.39 17.76 -40.10
CA ASP A 542 -16.30 16.78 -40.12
C ASP A 542 -14.99 17.49 -39.73
N PRO A 543 -14.36 17.11 -38.61
CA PRO A 543 -13.07 17.66 -38.17
C PRO A 543 -12.01 17.66 -39.27
N SER A 544 -11.94 16.58 -40.05
CA SER A 544 -10.91 16.40 -41.09
C SER A 544 -11.11 17.39 -42.24
N GLU A 545 -12.37 17.58 -42.63
CA GLU A 545 -12.74 18.52 -43.68
C GLU A 545 -12.60 19.98 -43.20
N CYS A 546 -12.95 20.30 -41.96
CA CYS A 546 -12.74 21.63 -41.39
C CYS A 546 -11.24 21.99 -41.36
N LEU A 547 -10.39 21.08 -40.91
CA LEU A 547 -8.94 21.31 -40.89
C LEU A 547 -8.39 21.52 -42.31
N LYS A 548 -8.80 20.67 -43.25
CA LYS A 548 -8.42 20.79 -44.67
C LYS A 548 -8.86 22.13 -45.27
N GLN A 549 -10.06 22.61 -44.97
CA GLN A 549 -10.55 23.90 -45.45
C GLN A 549 -9.75 25.07 -44.88
N ALA A 550 -9.42 25.03 -43.58
CA ALA A 550 -8.59 26.03 -42.94
C ALA A 550 -7.17 26.06 -43.55
N ASP A 551 -6.59 24.89 -43.84
CA ASP A 551 -5.28 24.76 -44.49
C ASP A 551 -5.30 25.28 -45.95
N ILE A 552 -6.34 24.95 -46.72
CA ILE A 552 -6.54 25.51 -48.07
C ILE A 552 -6.60 27.04 -47.99
N ALA A 553 -7.37 27.58 -47.04
CA ALA A 553 -7.49 29.02 -46.87
C ALA A 553 -6.15 29.66 -46.46
N LEU A 554 -5.39 29.03 -45.58
CA LEU A 554 -4.06 29.48 -45.17
C LEU A 554 -3.10 29.51 -46.37
N TYR A 555 -3.12 28.46 -47.19
CA TYR A 555 -2.30 28.42 -48.40
C TYR A 555 -2.67 29.57 -49.35
N VAL A 556 -3.97 29.82 -49.56
CA VAL A 556 -4.41 30.94 -50.39
C VAL A 556 -3.92 32.27 -49.82
N ALA A 557 -3.99 32.46 -48.49
CA ALA A 557 -3.43 33.65 -47.83
C ALA A 557 -1.92 33.83 -48.12
N LYS A 558 -1.15 32.74 -48.03
CA LYS A 558 0.29 32.75 -48.39
C LYS A 558 0.53 33.09 -49.87
N SER A 559 -0.33 32.61 -50.77
CA SER A 559 -0.22 32.83 -52.21
C SER A 559 -0.61 34.27 -52.63
N LEU A 560 -1.54 34.89 -51.91
CA LEU A 560 -2.03 36.25 -52.16
C LEU A 560 -1.12 37.36 -51.61
N GLY A 561 0.03 37.00 -51.02
CA GLY A 561 1.03 37.96 -50.57
C GLY A 561 1.42 37.86 -49.10
N ARG A 562 0.87 36.89 -48.34
CA ARG A 562 1.07 36.72 -46.89
C ARG A 562 0.54 37.91 -46.07
N ASN A 563 0.72 37.88 -44.74
CA ASN A 563 0.25 38.92 -43.82
C ASN A 563 -1.23 39.29 -43.99
N LEU A 564 -2.10 38.27 -44.13
CA LEU A 564 -3.52 38.48 -44.37
C LEU A 564 -4.36 37.30 -43.89
N VAL A 565 -5.66 37.57 -43.69
CA VAL A 565 -6.66 36.54 -43.39
C VAL A 565 -7.41 36.17 -44.66
N HIS A 566 -7.52 34.88 -44.92
CA HIS A 566 -8.37 34.37 -45.99
C HIS A 566 -9.47 33.47 -45.42
N CYS A 567 -10.72 33.76 -45.78
CA CYS A 567 -11.86 32.91 -45.43
C CYS A 567 -12.04 31.85 -46.51
N TYR A 568 -12.13 30.58 -46.11
CA TYR A 568 -12.42 29.49 -47.02
C TYR A 568 -13.73 29.72 -47.78
N SER A 569 -13.65 29.58 -49.09
CA SER A 569 -14.77 29.54 -50.00
C SER A 569 -14.73 28.26 -50.85
N LYS A 570 -15.88 27.83 -51.36
CA LYS A 570 -15.94 26.67 -52.28
C LYS A 570 -15.16 26.90 -53.58
N GLU A 571 -14.92 28.16 -53.93
CA GLU A 571 -14.10 28.53 -55.08
C GLU A 571 -12.62 28.30 -54.81
N ASP A 572 -12.15 28.36 -53.56
CA ASP A 572 -10.74 28.08 -53.19
C ASP A 572 -10.35 26.62 -53.38
N ALA A 573 -11.30 25.70 -53.11
CA ALA A 573 -11.13 24.28 -53.42
C ALA A 573 -10.98 24.03 -54.93
N ASN A 574 -11.60 24.88 -55.76
CA ASN A 574 -11.44 24.86 -57.21
C ASN A 574 -10.22 25.66 -57.69
N HIS A 575 -9.78 26.67 -56.93
CA HIS A 575 -8.77 27.63 -57.39
C HIS A 575 -7.32 27.21 -57.14
N ASN A 576 -6.96 26.42 -56.11
CA ASN A 576 -5.52 26.29 -55.85
C ASN A 576 -4.96 25.02 -55.17
N THR A 577 -5.71 24.15 -54.47
CA THR A 577 -5.11 22.89 -53.96
C THR A 577 -5.09 21.80 -55.03
N LEU A 578 -6.18 21.66 -55.77
CA LEU A 578 -6.19 20.76 -56.92
C LEU A 578 -5.35 21.32 -58.07
N GLN A 579 -5.36 22.64 -58.31
CA GLN A 579 -4.60 23.24 -59.41
C GLN A 579 -3.10 23.30 -59.12
N ALA A 580 -2.64 23.75 -57.94
CA ALA A 580 -1.22 23.67 -57.59
C ALA A 580 -0.76 22.21 -57.43
N GLY A 581 -1.62 21.33 -56.91
CA GLY A 581 -1.39 19.89 -56.94
C GLY A 581 -1.23 19.37 -58.36
N LEU A 582 -2.12 19.74 -59.29
CA LEU A 582 -2.07 19.35 -60.70
C LEU A 582 -0.88 19.98 -61.43
N GLU A 583 -0.48 21.21 -61.10
CA GLU A 583 0.69 21.90 -61.62
C GLU A 583 1.98 21.25 -61.12
N TRP A 584 2.06 20.90 -59.83
CA TRP A 584 3.16 20.10 -59.28
C TRP A 584 3.17 18.69 -59.88
N GLY A 585 2.02 18.02 -59.95
CA GLY A 585 1.89 16.71 -60.56
C GLY A 585 2.27 16.74 -62.05
N HIS A 586 1.95 17.82 -62.77
CA HIS A 586 2.40 18.01 -64.15
C HIS A 586 3.91 18.28 -64.24
N SER A 587 4.41 19.23 -63.44
CA SER A 587 5.83 19.61 -63.41
C SER A 587 6.73 18.46 -62.98
N ILE A 588 6.29 17.63 -62.03
CA ILE A 588 7.03 16.46 -61.55
C ILE A 588 6.98 15.34 -62.58
N ARG A 589 5.82 15.07 -63.20
CA ARG A 589 5.75 14.10 -64.31
C ARG A 589 6.62 14.54 -65.49
N GLN A 590 6.66 15.83 -65.79
CA GLN A 590 7.54 16.39 -66.81
C GLN A 590 9.02 16.26 -66.40
N ALA A 591 9.38 16.61 -65.17
CA ALA A 591 10.73 16.47 -64.66
C ALA A 591 11.19 15.00 -64.61
N LEU A 592 10.29 14.07 -64.27
CA LEU A 592 10.51 12.62 -64.35
C LEU A 592 10.78 12.17 -65.80
N GLN A 593 10.06 12.72 -66.77
CA GLN A 593 10.27 12.43 -68.20
C GLN A 593 11.56 13.07 -68.76
N GLN A 594 12.01 14.17 -68.17
CA GLN A 594 13.18 14.94 -68.60
C GLN A 594 14.45 14.62 -67.79
N ASP A 595 14.42 13.59 -66.94
CA ASP A 595 15.52 13.20 -66.03
C ASP A 595 16.05 14.37 -65.17
N GLN A 596 15.16 15.27 -64.74
CA GLN A 596 15.48 16.46 -63.91
C GLN A 596 15.44 16.18 -62.40
N ILE A 597 15.57 14.91 -62.03
CA ILE A 597 15.66 14.46 -60.64
C ILE A 597 17.12 14.21 -60.29
N GLU A 598 17.57 14.82 -59.20
CA GLU A 598 18.91 14.64 -58.65
C GLU A 598 18.82 14.03 -57.25
N LEU A 599 19.76 13.15 -56.92
CA LEU A 599 19.89 12.57 -55.58
C LEU A 599 21.15 13.13 -54.92
N HIS A 600 20.97 13.75 -53.76
CA HIS A 600 22.08 14.08 -52.88
C HIS A 600 22.24 12.96 -51.86
N TYR A 601 23.47 12.72 -51.42
CA TYR A 601 23.80 11.67 -50.46
C TYR A 601 24.36 12.31 -49.20
N GLN A 602 23.82 11.91 -48.04
CA GLN A 602 24.33 12.34 -46.74
C GLN A 602 24.98 11.16 -46.01
N PRO A 603 26.23 11.27 -45.55
CA PRO A 603 26.90 10.18 -44.84
C PRO A 603 26.39 10.02 -43.42
N ILE A 604 26.29 8.77 -42.97
CA ILE A 604 25.87 8.37 -41.63
C ILE A 604 27.08 7.74 -40.90
N TRP A 605 27.39 8.27 -39.73
CA TRP A 605 28.59 7.93 -38.96
C TRP A 605 28.36 6.76 -37.99
N ASP A 606 29.25 5.77 -37.96
CA ASP A 606 29.31 4.69 -36.97
C ASP A 606 30.14 5.14 -35.76
N PHE A 607 29.48 5.40 -34.63
CA PHE A 607 30.16 5.86 -33.41
C PHE A 607 31.13 4.82 -32.85
N LYS A 608 30.85 3.53 -33.06
CA LYS A 608 31.65 2.43 -32.53
C LYS A 608 32.89 2.15 -33.36
N LYS A 609 32.78 2.22 -34.69
CA LYS A 609 33.90 1.98 -35.62
C LYS A 609 34.68 3.25 -35.98
N GLY A 610 34.09 4.42 -35.75
CA GLY A 610 34.70 5.70 -36.09
C GLY A 610 34.90 5.87 -37.60
N ASN A 611 33.89 5.51 -38.40
CA ASN A 611 33.90 5.69 -39.86
C ASN A 611 32.47 5.83 -40.40
N ILE A 612 32.33 6.07 -41.70
CA ILE A 612 31.02 6.10 -42.37
C ILE A 612 30.46 4.67 -42.45
N ALA A 613 29.23 4.51 -41.97
CA ALA A 613 28.48 3.25 -42.03
C ALA A 613 27.84 3.06 -43.41
N TYR A 614 27.01 4.04 -43.81
CA TYR A 614 26.22 4.08 -45.03
C TYR A 614 25.81 5.53 -45.33
N PHE A 615 25.01 5.75 -46.37
CA PHE A 615 24.53 7.07 -46.78
C PHE A 615 23.01 7.09 -46.86
N GLU A 616 22.38 8.25 -46.72
CA GLU A 616 20.97 8.45 -47.06
C GLU A 616 20.85 9.18 -48.40
N ALA A 617 19.98 8.71 -49.29
CA ALA A 617 19.62 9.36 -50.54
C ALA A 617 18.47 10.35 -50.32
N LEU A 618 18.73 11.61 -50.63
CA LEU A 618 17.81 12.73 -50.45
C LEU A 618 17.46 13.34 -51.80
N LEU A 619 16.16 13.29 -52.12
CA LEU A 619 15.61 13.77 -53.39
C LEU A 619 15.78 15.30 -53.53
N ARG A 620 16.19 15.74 -54.72
CA ARG A 620 16.17 17.13 -55.16
C ARG A 620 15.55 17.20 -56.56
N LEU A 621 14.74 18.23 -56.79
CA LEU A 621 14.16 18.49 -58.10
C LEU A 621 14.87 19.69 -58.72
N LYS A 622 15.29 19.58 -59.98
CA LYS A 622 15.94 20.68 -60.69
C LYS A 622 14.97 21.34 -61.68
N LEU A 623 14.45 22.51 -61.32
CA LEU A 623 13.56 23.29 -62.18
C LEU A 623 14.28 24.56 -62.64
N ASP A 624 14.37 24.75 -63.96
CA ASP A 624 15.02 25.92 -64.58
C ASP A 624 16.46 26.22 -64.10
N GLY A 625 17.16 25.20 -63.61
CA GLY A 625 18.52 25.31 -63.08
C GLY A 625 18.62 25.47 -61.56
N GLU A 626 17.51 25.73 -60.87
CA GLU A 626 17.43 25.87 -59.42
C GLU A 626 17.03 24.55 -58.74
N LEU A 627 17.55 24.32 -57.52
CA LEU A 627 17.23 23.15 -56.71
C LEU A 627 16.00 23.41 -55.83
N VAL A 628 14.96 22.61 -56.04
CA VAL A 628 13.75 22.59 -55.22
C VAL A 628 13.80 21.39 -54.26
N TYR A 629 13.49 21.68 -53.00
CA TYR A 629 13.56 20.70 -51.90
C TYR A 629 12.21 19.98 -51.70
N PRO A 630 12.22 18.72 -51.22
CA PRO A 630 11.03 17.88 -51.07
C PRO A 630 9.86 18.53 -50.31
N ASN A 631 10.14 19.33 -49.28
CA ASN A 631 9.14 20.03 -48.48
C ASN A 631 8.22 20.97 -49.30
N HIS A 632 8.61 21.36 -50.50
CA HIS A 632 7.79 22.23 -51.37
C HIS A 632 6.79 21.47 -52.24
N PHE A 633 7.01 20.16 -52.47
CA PHE A 633 6.25 19.43 -53.49
C PHE A 633 5.77 18.03 -53.07
N ILE A 634 6.40 17.38 -52.09
CA ILE A 634 5.95 16.09 -51.56
C ILE A 634 4.52 16.17 -50.98
N PRO A 635 4.16 17.19 -50.17
CA PRO A 635 2.78 17.29 -49.65
C PRO A 635 1.73 17.36 -50.76
N SER A 636 2.05 18.04 -51.86
CA SER A 636 1.16 18.13 -53.03
C SER A 636 1.02 16.80 -53.78
N LEU A 637 2.08 16.00 -53.87
CA LEU A 637 2.02 14.66 -54.47
C LEU A 637 1.24 13.67 -53.62
N GLU A 638 1.40 13.72 -52.30
CA GLU A 638 0.66 12.88 -51.36
C GLU A 638 -0.84 13.19 -51.42
N LEU A 639 -1.22 14.46 -51.51
CA LEU A 639 -2.61 14.88 -51.71
C LEU A 639 -3.23 14.29 -53.00
N LEU A 640 -2.43 14.17 -54.06
CA LEU A 640 -2.86 13.61 -55.34
C LEU A 640 -2.73 12.08 -55.44
N ASN A 641 -2.20 11.41 -54.41
CA ASN A 641 -1.86 9.99 -54.45
C ASN A 641 -0.95 9.61 -55.64
N ASP A 642 -0.02 10.50 -56.02
CA ASP A 642 0.87 10.34 -57.20
C ASP A 642 2.36 10.21 -56.80
N THR A 643 2.66 9.75 -55.58
CA THR A 643 4.05 9.54 -55.13
C THR A 643 4.71 8.29 -55.72
N TYR A 644 3.91 7.34 -56.20
CA TYR A 644 4.40 6.04 -56.66
C TYR A 644 5.43 6.14 -57.80
N LEU A 645 5.16 6.96 -58.83
CA LEU A 645 6.07 7.12 -59.97
C LEU A 645 7.40 7.77 -59.56
N MET A 646 7.34 8.68 -58.59
CA MET A 646 8.53 9.33 -58.04
C MET A 646 9.37 8.32 -57.24
N ASP A 647 8.76 7.52 -56.36
CA ASP A 647 9.46 6.50 -55.59
C ASP A 647 10.14 5.47 -56.50
N GLN A 648 9.47 5.04 -57.58
CA GLN A 648 10.09 4.17 -58.58
C GLN A 648 11.33 4.78 -59.23
N CYS A 649 11.30 6.09 -59.54
CA CYS A 649 12.42 6.81 -60.11
C CYS A 649 13.57 6.96 -59.10
N VAL A 650 13.25 7.31 -57.85
CA VAL A 650 14.24 7.42 -56.76
C VAL A 650 14.93 6.08 -56.54
N ILE A 651 14.18 4.99 -56.44
CA ILE A 651 14.73 3.62 -56.29
C ILE A 651 15.68 3.29 -57.43
N ARG A 652 15.26 3.54 -58.67
CA ARG A 652 16.06 3.28 -59.87
C ARG A 652 17.35 4.10 -59.87
N ASN A 653 17.26 5.40 -59.63
CA ASN A 653 18.39 6.31 -59.68
C ASN A 653 19.37 6.05 -58.53
N ALA A 654 18.88 5.71 -57.33
CA ALA A 654 19.71 5.33 -56.19
C ALA A 654 20.44 4.01 -56.47
N ILE A 655 19.73 2.95 -56.90
CA ILE A 655 20.36 1.67 -57.24
C ILE A 655 21.40 1.83 -58.36
N ALA A 656 21.09 2.60 -59.40
CA ALA A 656 22.04 2.91 -60.47
C ALA A 656 23.29 3.63 -59.95
N ALA A 657 23.12 4.61 -59.05
CA ALA A 657 24.23 5.32 -58.44
C ALA A 657 25.10 4.40 -57.59
N ILE A 658 24.50 3.54 -56.75
CA ILE A 658 25.21 2.56 -55.91
C ILE A 658 26.03 1.58 -56.77
N ALA A 659 25.48 1.14 -57.90
CA ALA A 659 26.16 0.24 -58.83
C ALA A 659 27.35 0.93 -59.53
N LYS A 660 27.20 2.21 -59.90
CA LYS A 660 28.24 2.98 -60.60
C LYS A 660 29.33 3.55 -59.68
N HIS A 661 29.00 3.81 -58.42
CA HIS A 661 29.86 4.46 -57.43
C HIS A 661 30.11 3.53 -56.22
N PRO A 662 31.19 2.74 -56.23
CA PRO A 662 31.51 1.78 -55.17
C PRO A 662 31.70 2.42 -53.78
N GLU A 663 32.04 3.71 -53.72
CA GLU A 663 32.14 4.50 -52.50
C GLU A 663 30.81 4.58 -51.73
N LEU A 664 29.67 4.48 -52.42
CA LEU A 664 28.34 4.35 -51.81
C LEU A 664 28.14 2.91 -51.33
N THR A 665 28.81 2.53 -50.26
CA THR A 665 28.84 1.15 -49.74
C THR A 665 27.44 0.58 -49.52
N GLN A 666 26.57 1.36 -48.89
CA GLN A 666 25.17 1.07 -48.64
C GLN A 666 24.39 2.39 -48.62
N VAL A 667 23.16 2.39 -49.12
CA VAL A 667 22.33 3.60 -49.21
C VAL A 667 20.93 3.35 -48.68
N ALA A 668 20.47 4.26 -47.84
CA ALA A 668 19.12 4.37 -47.34
C ALA A 668 18.24 5.19 -48.29
N ILE A 669 17.04 4.70 -48.57
CA ILE A 669 16.09 5.27 -49.52
C ILE A 669 14.73 5.39 -48.83
N ASN A 670 14.23 6.62 -48.74
CA ASN A 670 12.90 6.92 -48.23
C ASN A 670 11.80 6.39 -49.16
N LEU A 671 10.77 5.77 -48.57
CA LEU A 671 9.57 5.31 -49.27
C LEU A 671 8.33 5.99 -48.70
N SER A 672 7.45 6.46 -49.60
CA SER A 672 6.15 6.97 -49.18
C SER A 672 5.23 5.87 -48.64
N ALA A 673 4.31 6.25 -47.75
CA ALA A 673 3.32 5.33 -47.19
C ALA A 673 2.50 4.61 -48.28
N GLN A 674 2.17 5.34 -49.36
CA GLN A 674 1.39 4.82 -50.46
C GLN A 674 2.13 3.75 -51.26
N SER A 675 3.39 4.01 -51.64
CA SER A 675 4.21 3.02 -52.36
C SER A 675 4.41 1.76 -51.53
N PHE A 676 4.52 1.91 -50.21
CA PHE A 676 4.71 0.77 -49.31
C PHE A 676 3.54 -0.22 -49.31
N LEU A 677 2.32 0.28 -49.54
CA LEU A 677 1.11 -0.51 -49.64
C LEU A 677 0.85 -1.04 -51.06
N ASP A 678 1.63 -0.60 -52.05
CA ASP A 678 1.47 -1.02 -53.45
C ASP A 678 2.17 -2.36 -53.71
N GLU A 679 1.42 -3.35 -54.17
CA GLU A 679 1.94 -4.68 -54.49
C GLU A 679 2.98 -4.68 -55.63
N ARG A 680 3.00 -3.62 -56.46
CA ARG A 680 3.92 -3.47 -57.59
C ARG A 680 5.32 -3.02 -57.18
N LEU A 681 5.49 -2.51 -55.95
CA LEU A 681 6.77 -2.00 -55.44
C LEU A 681 7.85 -3.10 -55.39
N LEU A 682 7.52 -4.27 -54.85
CA LEU A 682 8.50 -5.36 -54.70
C LEU A 682 9.02 -5.87 -56.05
N PRO A 683 8.17 -6.20 -57.05
CA PRO A 683 8.65 -6.55 -58.39
C PRO A 683 9.54 -5.49 -59.04
N HIS A 684 9.26 -4.20 -58.80
CA HIS A 684 10.07 -3.10 -59.31
C HIS A 684 11.47 -3.08 -58.68
N ILE A 685 11.56 -3.27 -57.36
CA ILE A 685 12.83 -3.37 -56.63
C ILE A 685 13.63 -4.58 -57.12
N GLU A 686 12.99 -5.75 -57.25
CA GLU A 686 13.63 -6.98 -57.73
C GLU A 686 14.19 -6.82 -59.16
N SER A 687 13.41 -6.25 -60.06
CA SER A 687 13.84 -5.93 -61.44
C SER A 687 15.05 -5.00 -61.42
N THR A 688 14.95 -3.90 -60.69
CA THR A 688 15.99 -2.85 -60.68
C THR A 688 17.30 -3.39 -60.11
N LEU A 689 17.25 -4.14 -59.00
CA LEU A 689 18.45 -4.77 -58.42
C LEU A 689 19.11 -5.74 -59.41
N LYS A 690 18.32 -6.50 -60.16
CA LYS A 690 18.81 -7.44 -61.16
C LYS A 690 19.41 -6.73 -62.38
N ASP A 691 18.77 -5.66 -62.86
CA ASP A 691 19.21 -4.91 -64.04
C ASP A 691 20.58 -4.24 -63.83
N TYR A 692 20.89 -3.85 -62.59
CA TYR A 692 22.17 -3.23 -62.21
C TYR A 692 23.15 -4.20 -61.52
N ASP A 693 22.83 -5.51 -61.45
CA ASP A 693 23.62 -6.54 -60.77
C ASP A 693 24.06 -6.13 -59.34
N LEU A 694 23.13 -5.51 -58.59
CA LEU A 694 23.40 -4.96 -57.27
C LEU A 694 22.99 -5.94 -56.16
N SER A 695 23.88 -6.17 -55.20
CA SER A 695 23.52 -6.93 -54.00
C SER A 695 22.42 -6.20 -53.20
N PRO A 696 21.30 -6.86 -52.87
CA PRO A 696 20.21 -6.28 -52.09
C PRO A 696 20.67 -5.73 -50.73
N THR A 697 21.72 -6.30 -50.14
CA THR A 697 22.28 -5.87 -48.85
C THR A 697 22.83 -4.44 -48.86
N ARG A 698 23.08 -3.87 -50.03
CA ARG A 698 23.54 -2.48 -50.19
C ARG A 698 22.40 -1.45 -50.16
N VAL A 699 21.15 -1.89 -49.99
CA VAL A 699 19.98 -1.01 -49.95
C VAL A 699 19.28 -1.13 -48.59
N ILE A 700 18.99 0.03 -47.99
CA ILE A 700 18.14 0.17 -46.81
C ILE A 700 16.90 0.93 -47.26
N PHE A 701 15.72 0.46 -46.92
CA PHE A 701 14.49 1.23 -47.13
C PHE A 701 14.05 1.87 -45.81
N GLU A 702 13.60 3.12 -45.88
CA GLU A 702 13.13 3.89 -44.73
C GLU A 702 11.65 4.24 -44.91
N ILE A 703 10.90 4.20 -43.81
CA ILE A 703 9.51 4.66 -43.75
C ILE A 703 9.32 5.41 -42.43
N THR A 704 8.52 6.47 -42.45
CA THR A 704 8.22 7.23 -41.24
C THR A 704 7.37 6.41 -40.26
N GLU A 705 7.51 6.72 -38.96
CA GLU A 705 6.74 6.10 -37.89
C GLU A 705 5.22 6.19 -38.14
N SER A 706 4.70 7.36 -38.48
CA SER A 706 3.26 7.55 -38.72
C SER A 706 2.74 6.71 -39.89
N ALA A 707 3.49 6.65 -41.00
CA ALA A 707 3.14 5.84 -42.16
C ALA A 707 3.11 4.34 -41.83
N SER A 708 4.04 3.90 -40.99
CA SER A 708 4.17 2.50 -40.60
C SER A 708 3.00 2.02 -39.72
N ILE A 709 2.40 2.89 -38.90
CA ILE A 709 1.33 2.56 -37.93
C ILE A 709 -0.03 2.41 -38.60
N ASN A 710 -0.32 3.23 -39.61
CA ASN A 710 -1.63 3.26 -40.29
C ASN A 710 -2.09 1.89 -40.81
N ASN A 711 -1.16 1.00 -41.17
CA ASN A 711 -1.47 -0.39 -41.54
C ASN A 711 -0.35 -1.38 -41.14
N LEU A 712 -0.16 -1.57 -39.84
CA LEU A 712 0.91 -2.40 -39.27
C LEU A 712 1.04 -3.81 -39.89
N ALA A 713 -0.08 -4.47 -40.19
CA ALA A 713 -0.07 -5.84 -40.74
C ALA A 713 0.51 -5.89 -42.17
N ALA A 714 0.06 -4.97 -43.03
CA ALA A 714 0.59 -4.85 -44.39
C ALA A 714 2.06 -4.39 -44.36
N THR A 715 2.37 -3.41 -43.50
CA THR A 715 3.72 -2.89 -43.33
C THR A 715 4.68 -4.01 -42.96
N ARG A 716 4.34 -4.80 -41.92
CA ARG A 716 5.15 -5.94 -41.48
C ARG A 716 5.37 -6.95 -42.61
N ALA A 717 4.32 -7.30 -43.35
CA ALA A 717 4.42 -8.28 -44.43
C ALA A 717 5.35 -7.81 -45.57
N MET A 718 5.35 -6.52 -45.88
CA MET A 718 6.23 -5.94 -46.90
C MET A 718 7.69 -5.91 -46.45
N ILE A 719 7.96 -5.49 -45.20
CA ILE A 719 9.32 -5.51 -44.61
C ILE A 719 9.87 -6.95 -44.62
N GLU A 720 9.07 -7.94 -44.24
CA GLU A 720 9.49 -9.35 -44.30
C GLU A 720 9.87 -9.80 -45.71
N LYS A 721 9.14 -9.37 -46.75
CA LYS A 721 9.47 -9.69 -48.14
C LYS A 721 10.80 -9.04 -48.57
N LEU A 722 11.00 -7.77 -48.23
CA LEU A 722 12.24 -7.05 -48.54
C LEU A 722 13.46 -7.61 -47.78
N ASN A 723 13.28 -7.99 -46.51
CA ASN A 723 14.30 -8.70 -45.74
C ASN A 723 14.66 -10.06 -46.36
N ARG A 724 13.68 -10.81 -46.86
CA ARG A 724 13.93 -12.09 -47.57
C ARG A 724 14.69 -11.89 -48.89
N LEU A 725 14.46 -10.77 -49.57
CA LEU A 725 15.25 -10.37 -50.74
C LEU A 725 16.69 -10.01 -50.34
N GLY A 726 16.90 -9.60 -49.09
CA GLY A 726 18.20 -9.24 -48.52
C GLY A 726 18.43 -7.75 -48.34
N CYS A 727 17.42 -6.91 -48.59
CA CYS A 727 17.45 -5.49 -48.26
C CYS A 727 17.31 -5.29 -46.74
N HIS A 728 17.81 -4.18 -46.22
CA HIS A 728 17.57 -3.78 -44.84
C HIS A 728 16.42 -2.77 -44.75
N PHE A 729 15.95 -2.53 -43.53
CA PHE A 729 14.84 -1.65 -43.25
C PHE A 729 15.11 -0.79 -42.00
N SER A 730 14.71 0.47 -42.09
CA SER A 730 14.82 1.50 -41.06
C SER A 730 13.44 2.12 -40.80
N ILE A 731 13.17 2.47 -39.54
CA ILE A 731 11.99 3.25 -39.17
C ILE A 731 12.46 4.67 -38.90
N ASP A 732 11.84 5.63 -39.58
CA ASP A 732 12.20 7.05 -39.52
C ASP A 732 11.28 7.88 -38.60
N ASP A 733 11.75 9.06 -38.19
CA ASP A 733 11.03 10.03 -37.33
C ASP A 733 10.48 9.43 -36.03
N PHE A 734 11.20 8.47 -35.43
CA PHE A 734 10.68 7.73 -34.27
C PHE A 734 10.66 8.58 -32.99
N GLY A 735 9.47 8.65 -32.37
CA GLY A 735 9.22 9.35 -31.11
C GLY A 735 8.29 10.56 -31.24
N THR A 736 7.98 10.99 -32.47
CA THR A 736 7.02 12.08 -32.74
C THR A 736 5.56 11.62 -32.57
N GLY A 737 5.29 10.32 -32.73
CA GLY A 737 4.01 9.70 -32.41
C GLY A 737 4.02 9.07 -31.00
N PHE A 738 2.87 9.09 -30.30
CA PHE A 738 2.69 8.38 -29.03
C PHE A 738 2.60 6.84 -29.21
N SER A 739 3.59 6.25 -29.87
CA SER A 739 3.59 4.82 -30.17
C SER A 739 3.95 3.99 -28.96
N THR A 740 3.18 2.93 -28.75
CA THR A 740 3.48 1.95 -27.70
C THR A 740 4.64 1.07 -28.15
N PHE A 741 5.61 0.77 -27.26
CA PHE A 741 6.76 -0.13 -27.53
C PHE A 741 6.40 -1.48 -28.18
N ASN A 742 5.16 -1.94 -27.98
CA ASN A 742 4.63 -3.13 -28.61
C ASN A 742 4.63 -3.05 -30.15
N TYR A 743 4.53 -1.85 -30.72
CA TYR A 743 4.59 -1.59 -32.16
C TYR A 743 5.96 -1.93 -32.73
N LEU A 744 7.01 -1.31 -32.17
CA LEU A 744 8.38 -1.48 -32.63
C LEU A 744 8.86 -2.93 -32.54
N LYS A 745 8.36 -3.68 -31.55
CA LYS A 745 8.61 -5.12 -31.39
C LYS A 745 8.09 -5.97 -32.56
N GLN A 746 7.01 -5.55 -33.22
CA GLN A 746 6.38 -6.33 -34.29
C GLN A 746 7.00 -6.09 -35.67
N LEU A 747 7.73 -4.99 -35.86
CA LEU A 747 8.37 -4.67 -37.13
C LEU A 747 9.77 -5.30 -37.22
N PRO A 748 10.07 -6.10 -38.26
CA PRO A 748 11.38 -6.69 -38.47
C PRO A 748 12.37 -5.69 -39.11
N ALA A 749 12.44 -4.47 -38.58
CA ALA A 749 13.42 -3.45 -38.97
C ALA A 749 14.76 -3.62 -38.23
N GLN A 750 15.88 -3.28 -38.87
CA GLN A 750 17.22 -3.33 -38.29
C GLN A 750 17.65 -2.00 -37.67
N HIS A 751 17.10 -0.88 -38.14
CA HIS A 751 17.43 0.46 -37.68
C HIS A 751 16.20 1.21 -37.17
N VAL A 752 16.43 2.11 -36.22
CA VAL A 752 15.44 3.07 -35.71
C VAL A 752 16.11 4.44 -35.67
N LYS A 753 15.58 5.40 -36.44
CA LYS A 753 16.07 6.78 -36.48
C LYS A 753 15.31 7.60 -35.44
N ILE A 754 16.06 8.18 -34.51
CA ILE A 754 15.59 9.07 -33.46
C ILE A 754 15.35 10.43 -34.11
N ASP A 755 14.13 10.92 -34.00
CA ASP A 755 13.74 12.19 -34.59
C ASP A 755 14.65 13.34 -34.16
N GLY A 756 14.99 14.19 -35.13
CA GLY A 756 15.92 15.30 -34.94
C GLY A 756 15.49 16.36 -33.93
N SER A 757 14.19 16.51 -33.67
CA SER A 757 13.68 17.47 -32.69
C SER A 757 14.23 17.17 -31.29
N PHE A 758 14.23 15.89 -30.87
CA PHE A 758 14.80 15.49 -29.57
C PHE A 758 16.32 15.62 -29.55
N VAL A 759 17.00 15.28 -30.64
CA VAL A 759 18.48 15.29 -30.68
C VAL A 759 19.04 16.71 -30.64
N ARG A 760 18.36 17.68 -31.27
CA ARG A 760 18.81 19.07 -31.30
C ARG A 760 18.83 19.68 -29.90
N ASP A 761 17.80 19.40 -29.10
CA ASP A 761 17.57 20.07 -27.82
C ASP A 761 18.04 19.27 -26.59
N MET A 762 18.50 18.02 -26.77
CA MET A 762 18.93 17.12 -25.68
C MET A 762 20.04 17.65 -24.75
N LEU A 763 20.80 18.66 -25.15
CA LEU A 763 21.82 19.28 -24.28
C LEU A 763 21.22 20.30 -23.30
N ASN A 764 20.07 20.88 -23.66
CA ASN A 764 19.43 21.96 -22.92
C ASN A 764 18.11 21.53 -22.28
N ASP A 765 17.44 20.50 -22.82
CA ASP A 765 16.20 19.93 -22.29
C ASP A 765 16.45 18.54 -21.68
N PRO A 766 16.26 18.36 -20.34
CA PRO A 766 16.40 17.06 -19.70
C PRO A 766 15.37 16.01 -20.14
N ILE A 767 14.21 16.44 -20.66
CA ILE A 767 13.17 15.56 -21.20
C ILE A 767 13.66 14.96 -22.52
N ASP A 768 14.15 15.78 -23.44
CA ASP A 768 14.67 15.30 -24.73
C ASP A 768 15.88 14.39 -24.54
N LEU A 769 16.77 14.72 -23.59
CA LEU A 769 17.86 13.83 -23.20
C LEU A 769 17.36 12.47 -22.70
N ALA A 770 16.30 12.47 -21.89
CA ALA A 770 15.70 11.24 -21.39
C ALA A 770 15.04 10.43 -22.51
N LEU A 771 14.39 11.09 -23.47
CA LEU A 771 13.78 10.45 -24.64
C LEU A 771 14.84 9.81 -25.54
N VAL A 772 15.90 10.53 -25.90
CA VAL A 772 17.01 9.98 -26.69
C VAL A 772 17.61 8.74 -26.03
N LYS A 773 17.86 8.79 -24.71
CA LYS A 773 18.34 7.63 -23.94
C LYS A 773 17.37 6.47 -23.96
N ALA A 774 16.08 6.73 -23.72
CA ALA A 774 15.06 5.70 -23.70
C ALA A 774 14.94 5.02 -25.07
N ILE A 775 14.87 5.78 -26.16
CA ILE A 775 14.76 5.24 -27.53
C ILE A 775 15.99 4.39 -27.86
N ASN A 776 17.19 4.82 -27.47
CA ASN A 776 18.41 4.03 -27.62
C ASN A 776 18.34 2.69 -26.86
N ASP A 777 17.96 2.72 -25.58
CA ASP A 777 17.87 1.52 -24.73
C ASP A 777 16.82 0.53 -25.25
N ILE A 778 15.69 1.04 -25.75
CA ILE A 778 14.62 0.24 -26.33
C ILE A 778 15.07 -0.40 -27.64
N SER A 779 15.71 0.38 -28.51
CA SER A 779 16.24 -0.11 -29.80
C SER A 779 17.19 -1.28 -29.56
N ARG A 780 18.13 -1.12 -28.62
CA ARG A 780 19.08 -2.18 -28.22
C ARG A 780 18.38 -3.39 -27.61
N SER A 781 17.37 -3.19 -26.77
CA SER A 781 16.60 -4.28 -26.15
C SER A 781 15.81 -5.11 -27.17
N LEU A 782 15.51 -4.54 -28.34
CA LEU A 782 14.82 -5.18 -29.45
C LEU A 782 15.77 -5.67 -30.55
N ASP A 783 17.08 -5.69 -30.29
CA ASP A 783 18.14 -6.06 -31.24
C ASP A 783 18.13 -5.21 -32.53
N LYS A 784 17.84 -3.91 -32.37
CA LYS A 784 17.87 -2.88 -33.41
C LYS A 784 18.98 -1.88 -33.12
N ARG A 785 19.51 -1.24 -34.16
CA ARG A 785 20.52 -0.18 -34.03
C ARG A 785 19.86 1.20 -34.08
N SER A 786 20.29 2.09 -33.19
CA SER A 786 19.77 3.46 -33.12
C SER A 786 20.56 4.40 -34.05
N VAL A 787 19.87 5.32 -34.71
CA VAL A 787 20.47 6.37 -35.55
C VAL A 787 19.95 7.71 -35.03
N ALA A 788 20.81 8.61 -34.59
CA ALA A 788 20.39 9.95 -34.18
C ALA A 788 20.49 10.93 -35.36
N GLU A 789 19.40 11.58 -35.68
CA GLU A 789 19.38 12.62 -36.72
C GLU A 789 19.75 14.01 -36.18
N TYR A 790 19.94 14.98 -37.09
CA TYR A 790 20.21 16.39 -36.74
C TYR A 790 21.41 16.61 -35.79
N VAL A 791 22.48 15.82 -35.96
CA VAL A 791 23.76 16.07 -35.30
C VAL A 791 24.44 17.31 -35.89
N GLU A 792 24.08 18.49 -35.38
CA GLU A 792 24.45 19.79 -35.95
C GLU A 792 25.76 20.38 -35.40
N ASN A 793 26.21 19.94 -34.22
CA ASN A 793 27.43 20.45 -33.58
C ASN A 793 28.23 19.36 -32.86
N LYS A 794 29.44 19.73 -32.40
CA LYS A 794 30.38 18.84 -31.72
C LYS A 794 29.82 18.31 -30.40
N ASP A 795 29.16 19.14 -29.63
CA ASP A 795 28.72 18.79 -28.29
C ASP A 795 27.61 17.72 -28.35
N ILE A 796 26.68 17.85 -29.31
CA ILE A 796 25.66 16.82 -29.59
C ILE A 796 26.32 15.51 -30.02
N PHE A 797 27.31 15.58 -30.94
CA PHE A 797 28.03 14.40 -31.40
C PHE A 797 28.72 13.64 -30.26
N LEU A 798 29.40 14.35 -29.36
CA LEU A 798 30.06 13.74 -28.20
C LEU A 798 29.06 13.17 -27.20
N ALA A 799 27.98 13.90 -26.91
CA ALA A 799 26.95 13.42 -25.99
C ALA A 799 26.24 12.15 -26.52
N LEU A 800 25.97 12.05 -27.82
CA LEU A 800 25.39 10.85 -28.44
C LEU A 800 26.35 9.64 -28.38
N LYS A 801 27.65 9.89 -28.59
CA LYS A 801 28.71 8.88 -28.42
C LYS A 801 28.76 8.36 -26.98
N ASP A 802 28.63 9.25 -25.99
CA ASP A 802 28.62 8.90 -24.56
C ASP A 802 27.34 8.15 -24.14
N ILE A 803 26.18 8.53 -24.70
CA ILE A 803 24.91 7.81 -24.55
C ILE A 803 25.01 6.38 -25.13
N GLY A 804 25.90 6.18 -26.11
CA GLY A 804 26.11 4.88 -26.76
C GLY A 804 25.08 4.61 -27.84
N VAL A 805 24.66 5.66 -28.57
CA VAL A 805 23.91 5.57 -29.83
C VAL A 805 24.79 4.92 -30.90
N ASP A 806 24.22 4.06 -31.75
CA ASP A 806 25.02 3.31 -32.74
C ASP A 806 25.50 4.19 -33.89
N TYR A 807 24.60 5.02 -34.44
CA TYR A 807 24.88 5.87 -35.60
C TYR A 807 24.43 7.32 -35.41
N GLY A 808 25.09 8.24 -36.12
CA GLY A 808 24.74 9.67 -36.13
C GLY A 808 24.66 10.23 -37.55
N GLN A 809 23.73 11.15 -37.77
CA GLN A 809 23.52 11.85 -39.03
C GLN A 809 23.29 13.34 -38.77
N GLY A 810 23.99 14.21 -39.49
CA GLY A 810 23.79 15.65 -39.37
C GLY A 810 24.89 16.49 -40.00
N TYR A 811 24.71 17.81 -39.97
CA TYR A 811 25.58 18.75 -40.68
C TYR A 811 26.99 18.86 -40.09
N PHE A 812 27.17 18.49 -38.81
CA PHE A 812 28.50 18.38 -38.22
C PHE A 812 29.35 17.27 -38.87
N ILE A 813 28.70 16.22 -39.36
CA ILE A 813 29.36 15.12 -40.08
C ILE A 813 29.57 15.54 -41.54
N ALA A 814 28.47 15.78 -42.27
CA ALA A 814 28.46 16.44 -43.58
C ALA A 814 27.03 16.83 -43.98
N ARG A 815 26.92 17.83 -44.85
CA ARG A 815 25.66 18.20 -45.52
C ARG A 815 25.36 17.27 -46.70
N PRO A 816 24.10 17.09 -47.12
CA PRO A 816 23.76 16.33 -48.32
C PRO A 816 24.41 16.90 -49.58
N LEU A 817 25.11 16.06 -50.34
CA LEU A 817 25.87 16.48 -51.52
C LEU A 817 25.66 15.57 -52.74
N PRO A 818 25.85 16.08 -53.98
CA PRO A 818 25.82 15.24 -55.18
C PRO A 818 26.88 14.13 -55.14
N VAL A 819 26.63 13.02 -55.85
CA VAL A 819 27.49 11.83 -55.83
C VAL A 819 28.94 12.14 -56.25
N GLU A 820 29.14 13.09 -57.16
CA GLU A 820 30.45 13.49 -57.68
C GLU A 820 31.34 14.11 -56.60
N MET A 821 30.73 14.69 -55.56
CA MET A 821 31.44 15.36 -54.47
C MET A 821 31.75 14.39 -53.31
N ILE A 822 31.15 13.19 -53.27
CA ILE A 822 31.24 12.26 -52.13
C ILE A 822 32.69 11.84 -51.83
N ASN A 823 33.47 11.50 -52.85
CA ASN A 823 34.87 11.11 -52.67
C ASN A 823 35.74 12.23 -52.07
N ALA A 824 35.44 13.49 -52.40
CA ALA A 824 36.16 14.62 -51.82
C ALA A 824 35.78 14.80 -50.34
N GLU A 825 34.50 14.63 -50.01
CA GLU A 825 33.99 14.78 -48.65
C GLU A 825 34.47 13.65 -47.73
N LEU A 826 34.48 12.40 -48.20
CA LEU A 826 35.01 11.25 -47.44
C LEU A 826 36.49 11.45 -47.05
N LYS A 827 37.28 12.11 -47.88
CA LYS A 827 38.68 12.47 -47.57
C LYS A 827 38.75 13.50 -46.44
N LYS A 828 37.88 14.52 -46.44
CA LYS A 828 37.83 15.53 -45.36
C LYS A 828 37.42 14.88 -44.03
N ILE A 829 36.38 14.05 -44.05
CA ILE A 829 35.91 13.32 -42.86
C ILE A 829 37.04 12.43 -42.31
N SER A 830 37.76 11.72 -43.18
CA SER A 830 38.90 10.88 -42.78
C SER A 830 40.07 11.67 -42.18
N GLN A 831 40.32 12.89 -42.67
CA GLN A 831 41.35 13.79 -42.11
C GLN A 831 40.96 14.34 -40.74
N ASN A 832 39.67 14.60 -40.53
CA ASN A 832 39.11 15.04 -39.25
C ASN A 832 38.87 13.89 -38.26
N LYS A 833 39.25 12.65 -38.61
CA LYS A 833 39.01 11.48 -37.76
C LYS A 833 39.56 11.61 -36.33
N THR A 834 40.72 12.25 -36.17
CA THR A 834 41.32 12.50 -34.85
C THR A 834 40.45 13.41 -33.99
N PHE A 835 39.68 14.32 -34.60
CA PHE A 835 38.77 15.22 -33.92
C PHE A 835 37.45 14.54 -33.53
N TYR A 836 37.02 13.49 -34.25
CA TYR A 836 35.86 12.66 -33.88
C TYR A 836 36.22 11.56 -32.85
N GLU A 837 37.50 11.18 -32.76
CA GLU A 837 38.02 10.21 -31.80
C GLU A 837 38.24 10.80 -30.40
N GLN A 838 38.72 12.06 -30.33
CA GLN A 838 38.81 12.88 -29.10
C GLN A 838 37.42 13.20 -28.56
#